data_AF-A0A0V0RR58-F1
#
_entry.id   AF-A0A0V0RR58-F1
#
_cell.length_a   1.000
_cell.length_b   1.000
_cell.length_c   1.000
_cell.angle_alpha   90.00
_cell.angle_beta   90.00
_cell.angle_gamma   90.00
#
_symmetry.space_group_name_H-M   'P 1'
#
loop_
_entity.id
_entity.type
_entity.pdbx_description
1 polymer ?
#
loop_
_entity_poly.entity_id
_entity_poly.type
_entity_poly.pdbx_seq_one_letter_code
_entity_poly.pdbx_strand_id
1 'polypeptide(L)'
;LLFCFSFTMVSLPSLPVSLALSPRVYRILGCNSGSMTLQGTNTYLVGTGRKRLLIDTGEANNFAYLQYLSQALAETGACICGVLCTHWHADHIGGVMNVARQYSVTNLMKFRRDNPEENIKYEQLGFEFVREGQLITVEGATLKVIHTPGHADDHMSLQLLEENAVFTGDCILGDGSTTVFEDLDSYMKSLKKLQSLAPDLIYPGHGSPIHDAVKRIQRYIDHRQRRENQIFNVLSQSKLPLTPMDIVQKIYSETPAMLHRAASINVLQHLEKLQKLGKTKKKDGKWKACASKNFAITITARTISKPYSVMSVLHPQYTYKKNANERQVITDRQPKSNYVGQLNGRSVIINGNDATIAHLWNCVCKSNLQLMTSSEFFSYCIASAADFVFRFAVYLHFRRRGWIVKPGLNYGVDYVVYPDAPNNVHSQFMVIIVPHWNGFHELPMTWRDAVSVSRISSAVSKNVLLCGVKNLNGDFQKLTLADLEQCPVQIVCLKQWFAHRPFSDKKERKIRSKLKMPCRCLRWAFRIVNWEPSGTDWAHMLRCLQLDDLPRIRRQVFREDIRAAVAGGLMMRKAISVCTGLAWDEIKLIRSSTGKPMLDESIKLDYQFSFNLSHHGDYVILATSSSSVCGADVMKIEYPRLQMNLAEYFKMMSPQFADEEYAALNQQRTDSEKLELFYRYWCLKESYLKAVGFGIRCDLSQLHFTFSSLVLPVGQFEISTKLVFDETPHNEFIFEECHLDPRHAACVCYKDDSLEAECEQHRGKCIPFQLVTMDFVLQDAVTLNDEEAIPVPGLCKAVPIGALDFSYYLVIS
;
A
#
# COMPACT_ATOMS: atom_id res chain seq x y z
N LEU A 1 12.31 -22.79 -0.35
CA LEU A 1 12.17 -22.88 1.12
C LEU A 1 10.80 -22.33 1.55
N LEU A 2 9.66 -23.01 1.30
CA LEU A 2 8.33 -22.44 1.58
C LEU A 2 7.23 -23.51 1.82
N PHE A 3 7.34 -24.30 2.91
CA PHE A 3 6.45 -25.46 3.11
C PHE A 3 5.46 -25.40 4.28
N CYS A 4 4.19 -25.56 3.91
CA CYS A 4 3.13 -26.16 4.71
C CYS A 4 2.69 -25.39 5.97
N PHE A 5 2.25 -24.15 5.77
CA PHE A 5 1.17 -23.61 6.60
C PHE A 5 -0.16 -24.24 6.19
N SER A 6 -0.91 -24.77 7.16
CA SER A 6 -2.30 -25.17 6.95
C SER A 6 -3.17 -23.93 7.08
N PHE A 7 -3.48 -23.30 5.93
CA PHE A 7 -4.26 -22.07 5.87
C PHE A 7 -5.76 -22.30 6.11
N THR A 8 -6.11 -22.60 7.35
CA THR A 8 -7.30 -21.96 7.92
C THR A 8 -6.98 -20.48 8.08
N MET A 9 -7.75 -19.58 7.47
CA MET A 9 -7.49 -18.14 7.57
C MET A 9 -7.81 -17.65 8.98
N VAL A 10 -6.80 -17.64 9.85
CA VAL A 10 -6.82 -16.92 11.12
C VAL A 10 -6.33 -15.50 10.84
N SER A 11 -7.16 -14.50 11.14
CA SER A 11 -6.72 -13.10 11.15
C SER A 11 -5.59 -12.94 12.17
N LEU A 12 -4.43 -12.46 11.74
CA LEU A 12 -3.33 -12.14 12.65
C LEU A 12 -3.82 -11.06 13.64
N PRO A 13 -3.52 -11.18 14.95
CA PRO A 13 -3.89 -10.18 15.93
C PRO A 13 -3.15 -8.88 15.64
N SER A 14 -3.84 -7.75 15.83
CA SER A 14 -3.21 -6.42 15.78
C SER A 14 -2.27 -6.28 16.97
N LEU A 15 -1.03 -5.84 16.72
CA LEU A 15 -0.01 -5.66 17.73
C LEU A 15 0.35 -4.16 17.83
N PRO A 16 0.30 -3.54 19.03
CA PRO A 16 0.76 -2.17 19.20
C PRO A 16 2.23 -2.02 18.80
N VAL A 17 2.54 -0.93 18.09
CA VAL A 17 3.88 -0.66 17.53
C VAL A 17 4.94 -0.58 18.63
N SER A 18 4.59 -0.01 19.78
CA SER A 18 5.37 -0.05 21.01
C SER A 18 4.51 -0.57 22.16
N LEU A 19 5.07 -1.39 23.05
CA LEU A 19 4.37 -1.90 24.24
C LEU A 19 5.34 -2.42 25.33
N ALA A 20 5.16 -1.97 26.57
CA ALA A 20 5.73 -2.63 27.73
C ALA A 20 5.03 -3.99 27.96
N LEU A 21 5.78 -5.08 27.85
CA LEU A 21 5.29 -6.45 28.03
C LEU A 21 5.51 -6.96 29.47
N SER A 22 6.53 -6.43 30.15
CA SER A 22 6.83 -6.67 31.56
C SER A 22 7.58 -5.45 32.14
N PRO A 23 7.86 -5.40 33.46
CA PRO A 23 8.73 -4.36 34.04
C PRO A 23 10.16 -4.34 33.46
N ARG A 24 10.59 -5.42 32.80
CA ARG A 24 11.92 -5.56 32.20
C ARG A 24 11.91 -5.48 30.67
N VAL A 25 10.81 -5.85 30.02
CA VAL A 25 10.76 -6.07 28.57
C VAL A 25 9.79 -5.09 27.93
N TYR A 26 10.33 -4.19 27.12
CA TYR A 26 9.56 -3.26 26.28
C TYR A 26 9.81 -3.61 24.80
N ARG A 27 8.74 -3.89 24.05
CA ARG A 27 8.82 -4.28 22.63
C ARG A 27 8.60 -3.08 21.72
N ILE A 28 9.35 -3.01 20.62
CA ILE A 28 9.12 -2.10 19.49
C ILE A 28 9.02 -2.95 18.22
N LEU A 29 8.03 -2.70 17.36
CA LEU A 29 7.91 -3.35 16.06
C LEU A 29 8.83 -2.66 15.03
N GLY A 30 9.53 -3.45 14.22
CA GLY A 30 10.42 -3.03 13.13
C GLY A 30 9.74 -2.32 11.95
N CYS A 31 8.44 -2.06 12.03
CA CYS A 31 7.63 -1.36 11.01
C CYS A 31 7.78 -1.96 9.60
N ASN A 32 7.88 -3.28 9.51
CA ASN A 32 8.21 -4.06 8.31
C ASN A 32 7.29 -5.29 8.16
N SER A 33 5.97 -5.10 8.22
CA SER A 33 4.98 -6.18 8.12
C SER A 33 4.99 -6.87 6.76
N GLY A 34 4.96 -8.21 6.75
CA GLY A 34 5.17 -9.01 5.54
C GLY A 34 4.70 -10.46 5.68
N SER A 35 4.93 -11.26 4.62
CA SER A 35 4.53 -12.67 4.58
C SER A 35 5.40 -13.60 5.45
N MET A 36 6.65 -13.21 5.70
CA MET A 36 7.58 -13.87 6.61
C MET A 36 7.54 -13.20 7.99
N THR A 37 7.67 -11.88 8.01
CA THR A 37 7.77 -11.04 9.22
C THR A 37 6.46 -10.82 9.97
N LEU A 38 5.33 -11.32 9.46
CA LEU A 38 3.99 -11.18 10.02
C LEU A 38 3.61 -9.69 10.25
N GLN A 39 3.38 -9.27 11.50
CA GLN A 39 3.12 -7.87 11.87
C GLN A 39 4.38 -6.97 11.81
N GLY A 40 5.56 -7.55 11.63
CA GLY A 40 6.89 -6.90 11.67
C GLY A 40 7.84 -7.62 12.65
N THR A 41 9.13 -7.31 12.59
CA THR A 41 10.12 -7.80 13.55
C THR A 41 9.82 -7.27 14.94
N ASN A 42 9.69 -8.14 15.95
CA ASN A 42 9.64 -7.73 17.34
C ASN A 42 11.07 -7.47 17.82
N THR A 43 11.45 -6.19 17.99
CA THR A 43 12.67 -5.84 18.73
C THR A 43 12.35 -5.59 20.20
N TYR A 44 13.29 -5.87 21.10
CA TYR A 44 13.05 -5.85 22.54
C TYR A 44 14.12 -5.06 23.30
N LEU A 45 13.69 -4.00 23.99
CA LEU A 45 14.50 -3.25 24.94
C LEU A 45 14.37 -3.90 26.32
N VAL A 46 15.49 -4.42 26.86
CA VAL A 46 15.51 -5.29 28.04
C VAL A 46 16.35 -4.71 29.19
N GLY A 47 15.77 -4.68 30.39
CA GLY A 47 16.35 -4.17 31.63
C GLY A 47 15.38 -3.26 32.39
N THR A 48 15.58 -3.06 33.70
CA THR A 48 14.81 -2.07 34.49
C THR A 48 15.47 -0.70 34.48
N GLY A 49 16.80 -0.67 34.50
CA GLY A 49 17.57 0.55 34.69
C GLY A 49 17.69 1.45 33.48
N ARG A 50 18.55 2.47 33.63
CA ARG A 50 18.87 3.42 32.56
C ARG A 50 19.66 2.78 31.41
N LYS A 51 20.53 1.81 31.69
CA LYS A 51 21.25 1.05 30.64
C LYS A 51 20.47 -0.22 30.34
N ARG A 52 20.05 -0.39 29.09
CA ARG A 52 19.27 -1.54 28.61
C ARG A 52 19.89 -2.18 27.37
N LEU A 53 19.61 -3.46 27.15
CA LEU A 53 20.02 -4.19 25.95
C LEU A 53 18.92 -4.05 24.89
N LEU A 54 19.27 -3.99 23.61
CA LEU A 54 18.32 -4.13 22.51
C LEU A 54 18.52 -5.52 21.87
N ILE A 55 17.44 -6.28 21.73
CA ILE A 55 17.42 -7.55 20.97
C ILE A 55 16.77 -7.28 19.62
N ASP A 56 17.49 -7.61 18.54
CA ASP A 56 17.17 -7.36 17.14
C ASP A 56 16.92 -5.89 16.76
N THR A 57 17.00 -5.60 15.46
CA THR A 57 17.09 -4.21 14.94
C THR A 57 16.18 -3.89 13.76
N GLY A 58 15.34 -4.82 13.31
CA GLY A 58 14.50 -4.60 12.13
C GLY A 58 15.29 -4.52 10.82
N GLU A 59 14.62 -4.09 9.75
CA GLU A 59 15.23 -3.89 8.44
C GLU A 59 16.10 -2.63 8.35
N ALA A 60 17.11 -2.68 7.47
CA ALA A 60 18.01 -1.58 7.21
C ALA A 60 17.27 -0.31 6.73
N ASN A 61 17.66 0.84 7.28
CA ASN A 61 17.11 2.16 6.94
C ASN A 61 15.59 2.34 7.18
N ASN A 62 14.94 1.51 8.01
CA ASN A 62 13.55 1.72 8.39
C ASN A 62 13.41 2.93 9.34
N PHE A 63 13.19 4.12 8.79
CA PHE A 63 13.07 5.36 9.55
C PHE A 63 11.88 5.38 10.54
N ALA A 64 10.79 4.66 10.24
CA ALA A 64 9.66 4.56 11.14
C ALA A 64 10.04 3.77 12.40
N TYR A 65 10.74 2.64 12.26
CA TYR A 65 11.29 1.89 13.39
C TYR A 65 12.22 2.77 14.26
N LEU A 66 13.15 3.51 13.65
CA LEU A 66 14.08 4.38 14.37
C LEU A 66 13.36 5.49 15.16
N GLN A 67 12.22 5.98 14.67
CA GLN A 67 11.36 6.92 15.39
C GLN A 67 10.69 6.28 16.61
N TYR A 68 10.10 5.08 16.48
CA TYR A 68 9.46 4.39 17.60
C TYR A 68 10.48 3.89 18.64
N LEU A 69 11.69 3.49 18.22
CA LEU A 69 12.79 3.19 19.13
C LEU A 69 13.23 4.43 19.92
N SER A 70 13.33 5.59 19.27
CA SER A 70 13.63 6.87 19.94
C SER A 70 12.56 7.23 20.97
N GLN A 71 11.28 7.05 20.63
CA GLN A 71 10.15 7.23 21.54
C GLN A 71 10.22 6.27 22.74
N ALA A 72 10.44 4.98 22.51
CA ALA A 72 10.54 3.98 23.58
C ALA A 72 11.69 4.26 24.56
N LEU A 73 12.84 4.72 24.05
CA LEU A 73 13.98 5.14 24.88
C LEU A 73 13.65 6.39 25.71
N ALA A 74 12.93 7.37 25.13
CA ALA A 74 12.47 8.55 25.86
C ALA A 74 11.42 8.21 26.94
N GLU A 75 10.44 7.37 26.63
CA GLU A 75 9.40 6.90 27.57
C GLU A 75 9.98 6.10 28.74
N THR A 76 10.98 5.26 28.48
CA THR A 76 11.63 4.44 29.52
C THR A 76 12.80 5.13 30.23
N GLY A 77 13.19 6.33 29.79
CA GLY A 77 14.38 7.04 30.26
C GLY A 77 15.71 6.33 29.97
N ALA A 78 15.71 5.36 29.07
CA ALA A 78 16.80 4.42 28.85
C ALA A 78 17.78 4.84 27.74
N CYS A 79 18.98 4.27 27.77
CA CYS A 79 19.91 4.23 26.66
C CYS A 79 20.33 2.78 26.35
N ILE A 80 20.56 2.51 25.07
CA ILE A 80 21.04 1.21 24.60
C ILE A 80 22.51 1.08 24.98
N CYS A 81 22.87 0.03 25.73
CA CYS A 81 24.25 -0.26 26.13
C CYS A 81 24.87 -1.46 25.39
N GLY A 82 24.06 -2.17 24.62
CA GLY A 82 24.49 -3.22 23.69
C GLY A 82 23.33 -3.71 22.83
N VAL A 83 23.63 -4.23 21.64
CA VAL A 83 22.65 -4.83 20.71
C VAL A 83 22.95 -6.32 20.56
N LEU A 84 21.94 -7.17 20.64
CA LEU A 84 22.03 -8.62 20.39
C LEU A 84 21.19 -8.96 19.16
N CYS A 85 21.81 -9.38 18.06
CA CYS A 85 21.11 -9.82 16.86
C CYS A 85 20.98 -11.36 16.87
N THR A 86 19.75 -11.88 16.87
CA THR A 86 19.45 -13.31 17.04
C THR A 86 20.03 -14.18 15.94
N HIS A 87 20.10 -13.69 14.70
CA HIS A 87 20.67 -14.37 13.54
C HIS A 87 20.98 -13.40 12.39
N TRP A 88 21.51 -13.91 11.26
CA TRP A 88 21.96 -13.10 10.12
C TRP A 88 20.88 -12.50 9.21
N HIS A 89 19.60 -12.85 9.31
CA HIS A 89 18.58 -12.37 8.36
C HIS A 89 18.36 -10.85 8.44
N ALA A 90 18.14 -10.23 7.26
CA ALA A 90 18.20 -8.78 7.04
C ALA A 90 17.15 -7.98 7.83
N ASP A 91 16.06 -8.61 8.24
CA ASP A 91 14.96 -8.06 9.03
C ASP A 91 15.18 -8.18 10.54
N HIS A 92 16.25 -8.87 10.98
CA HIS A 92 16.72 -8.88 12.37
C HIS A 92 18.01 -8.06 12.53
N ILE A 93 18.96 -8.19 11.60
CA ILE A 93 20.28 -7.55 11.67
C ILE A 93 20.38 -6.22 10.89
N GLY A 94 19.47 -5.91 9.97
CA GLY A 94 19.65 -4.84 8.99
C GLY A 94 19.73 -3.44 9.60
N GLY A 95 18.89 -3.14 10.59
CA GLY A 95 18.88 -1.86 11.29
C GLY A 95 20.10 -1.61 12.19
N VAL A 96 20.97 -2.60 12.43
CA VAL A 96 22.04 -2.52 13.43
C VAL A 96 22.97 -1.33 13.20
N MET A 97 23.34 -1.05 11.95
CA MET A 97 24.25 0.06 11.62
C MET A 97 23.54 1.42 11.71
N ASN A 98 22.21 1.47 11.61
CA ASN A 98 21.44 2.69 11.89
C ASN A 98 21.40 2.94 13.41
N VAL A 99 21.08 1.91 14.21
CA VAL A 99 21.03 1.99 15.69
C VAL A 99 22.39 2.33 16.28
N ALA A 100 23.45 1.62 15.88
CA ALA A 100 24.81 1.82 16.39
C ALA A 100 25.31 3.25 16.18
N ARG A 101 25.06 3.82 14.99
CA ARG A 101 25.41 5.22 14.66
C ARG A 101 24.55 6.22 15.41
N GLN A 102 23.23 6.03 15.45
CA GLN A 102 22.28 6.98 16.03
C GLN A 102 22.39 7.10 17.56
N TYR A 103 22.68 5.98 18.25
CA TYR A 103 22.73 5.92 19.71
C TYR A 103 24.15 5.67 20.26
N SER A 104 25.18 5.75 19.41
CA SER A 104 26.59 5.53 19.73
C SER A 104 26.89 4.19 20.44
N VAL A 105 26.22 3.13 20.01
CA VAL A 105 26.37 1.78 20.60
C VAL A 105 27.53 1.05 19.91
N THR A 106 28.57 0.73 20.67
CA THR A 106 29.75 -0.02 20.18
C THR A 106 29.68 -1.51 20.48
N ASN A 107 28.93 -1.93 21.50
CA ASN A 107 28.78 -3.33 21.87
C ASN A 107 27.68 -4.00 21.01
N LEU A 108 28.08 -4.53 19.86
CA LEU A 108 27.23 -5.28 18.94
C LEU A 108 27.53 -6.77 19.08
N MET A 109 26.52 -7.61 19.33
CA MET A 109 26.69 -9.02 19.69
C MET A 109 25.86 -9.93 18.78
N LYS A 110 26.47 -11.03 18.34
CA LYS A 110 25.77 -12.12 17.63
C LYS A 110 26.50 -13.46 17.82
N PHE A 111 25.90 -14.58 17.39
CA PHE A 111 26.61 -15.86 17.32
C PHE A 111 27.50 -15.95 16.07
N ARG A 112 28.48 -16.86 16.05
CA ARG A 112 29.27 -17.14 14.83
C ARG A 112 28.44 -17.93 13.82
N ARG A 113 28.65 -17.62 12.55
CA ARG A 113 28.23 -18.42 11.39
C ARG A 113 29.17 -19.59 11.16
N ASP A 114 28.70 -20.62 10.46
CA ASP A 114 29.55 -21.72 9.98
C ASP A 114 30.48 -21.26 8.83
N ASN A 115 30.09 -20.22 8.07
CA ASN A 115 30.92 -19.61 7.04
C ASN A 115 31.97 -18.64 7.66
N PRO A 116 33.29 -18.90 7.54
CA PRO A 116 34.34 -18.02 8.07
C PRO A 116 34.39 -16.63 7.40
N GLU A 117 34.10 -16.53 6.11
CA GLU A 117 34.17 -15.25 5.37
C GLU A 117 33.09 -14.27 5.85
N GLU A 118 31.90 -14.76 6.16
CA GLU A 118 30.83 -13.96 6.78
C GLU A 118 31.24 -13.50 8.17
N ASN A 119 31.89 -14.35 8.97
CA ASN A 119 32.35 -13.95 10.30
C ASN A 119 33.34 -12.79 10.26
N ILE A 120 34.27 -12.77 9.29
CA ILE A 120 35.22 -11.68 9.08
C ILE A 120 34.49 -10.36 8.74
N LYS A 121 33.42 -10.41 7.93
CA LYS A 121 32.60 -9.22 7.63
C LYS A 121 31.92 -8.66 8.88
N TYR A 122 31.40 -9.52 9.76
CA TYR A 122 30.80 -9.08 11.02
C TYR A 122 31.83 -8.53 12.02
N GLU A 123 33.01 -9.14 12.14
CA GLU A 123 34.13 -8.61 12.93
C GLU A 123 34.55 -7.21 12.44
N GLN A 124 34.63 -7.00 11.11
CA GLN A 124 34.91 -5.68 10.50
C GLN A 124 33.80 -4.64 10.74
N LEU A 125 32.54 -5.08 10.93
CA LEU A 125 31.42 -4.22 11.31
C LEU A 125 31.35 -3.93 12.82
N GLY A 126 32.27 -4.48 13.62
CA GLY A 126 32.35 -4.27 15.07
C GLY A 126 31.48 -5.23 15.89
N PHE A 127 31.12 -6.40 15.36
CA PHE A 127 30.43 -7.44 16.15
C PHE A 127 31.42 -8.25 17.01
N GLU A 128 31.11 -8.36 18.30
CA GLU A 128 31.65 -9.37 19.19
C GLU A 128 30.82 -10.67 19.09
N PHE A 129 31.51 -11.81 19.12
CA PHE A 129 30.88 -13.12 19.00
C PHE A 129 30.60 -13.76 20.36
N VAL A 130 29.31 -13.92 20.69
CA VAL A 130 28.86 -14.56 21.93
C VAL A 130 28.92 -16.09 21.84
N ARG A 131 28.84 -16.76 22.99
CA ARG A 131 28.98 -18.22 23.14
C ARG A 131 27.81 -18.85 23.88
N GLU A 132 27.58 -20.15 23.66
CA GLU A 132 26.61 -20.96 24.40
C GLU A 132 26.79 -20.78 25.92
N GLY A 133 25.70 -20.47 26.63
CA GLY A 133 25.68 -20.30 28.08
C GLY A 133 26.24 -18.98 28.61
N GLN A 134 26.75 -18.08 27.75
CA GLN A 134 27.24 -16.77 28.15
C GLN A 134 26.12 -15.94 28.82
N LEU A 135 26.44 -15.30 29.94
CA LEU A 135 25.53 -14.40 30.65
C LEU A 135 25.85 -12.95 30.27
N ILE A 136 24.81 -12.17 29.98
CA ILE A 136 24.89 -10.76 29.60
C ILE A 136 23.92 -10.00 30.50
N THR A 137 24.46 -9.18 31.39
CA THR A 137 23.72 -8.57 32.51
C THR A 137 23.57 -7.05 32.33
N VAL A 138 22.37 -6.56 32.66
CA VAL A 138 22.09 -5.15 32.91
C VAL A 138 21.29 -5.02 34.20
N GLU A 139 21.03 -3.78 34.64
CA GLU A 139 20.23 -3.55 35.83
C GLU A 139 18.84 -4.22 35.70
N GLY A 140 18.58 -5.17 36.60
CA GLY A 140 17.32 -5.90 36.69
C GLY A 140 17.09 -7.00 35.65
N ALA A 141 18.03 -7.30 34.74
CA ALA A 141 17.88 -8.35 33.73
C ALA A 141 19.18 -9.08 33.37
N THR A 142 19.12 -10.41 33.32
CA THR A 142 20.21 -11.32 32.97
C THR A 142 19.78 -12.18 31.78
N LEU A 143 20.40 -11.95 30.62
CA LEU A 143 20.20 -12.75 29.42
C LEU A 143 21.25 -13.86 29.35
N LYS A 144 20.80 -15.11 29.30
CA LYS A 144 21.65 -16.28 29.00
C LYS A 144 21.54 -16.64 27.52
N VAL A 145 22.68 -16.65 26.84
CA VAL A 145 22.81 -17.02 25.42
C VAL A 145 22.60 -18.52 25.23
N ILE A 146 21.76 -18.88 24.26
CA ILE A 146 21.44 -20.27 23.92
C ILE A 146 21.53 -20.42 22.40
N HIS A 147 22.57 -21.09 21.90
CA HIS A 147 22.67 -21.46 20.50
C HIS A 147 21.52 -22.38 20.13
N THR A 148 20.73 -21.97 19.16
CA THR A 148 19.50 -22.64 18.69
C THR A 148 19.52 -22.78 17.16
N PRO A 149 20.58 -23.39 16.59
CA PRO A 149 20.78 -23.47 15.15
C PRO A 149 19.67 -24.27 14.47
N GLY A 150 19.57 -24.09 13.16
CA GLY A 150 18.67 -24.82 12.28
C GLY A 150 17.67 -23.92 11.58
N HIS A 151 17.17 -22.84 12.22
CA HIS A 151 16.52 -21.77 11.46
C HIS A 151 17.55 -21.12 10.53
N ALA A 152 18.65 -20.66 11.13
CA ALA A 152 19.92 -20.31 10.50
C ALA A 152 21.08 -21.01 11.25
N ASP A 153 22.30 -20.92 10.72
CA ASP A 153 23.53 -21.41 11.34
C ASP A 153 23.91 -20.65 12.63
N ASP A 154 23.88 -19.32 12.59
CA ASP A 154 24.17 -18.45 13.75
C ASP A 154 22.97 -18.19 14.69
N HIS A 155 21.85 -18.90 14.53
CA HIS A 155 20.65 -18.59 15.30
C HIS A 155 20.82 -18.82 16.81
N MET A 156 20.61 -17.77 17.60
CA MET A 156 20.57 -17.81 19.05
C MET A 156 19.22 -17.37 19.63
N SER A 157 18.87 -17.98 20.75
CA SER A 157 17.77 -17.59 21.65
C SER A 157 18.38 -17.07 22.95
N LEU A 158 17.64 -16.24 23.69
CA LEU A 158 18.13 -15.58 24.90
C LEU A 158 17.14 -15.83 26.05
N GLN A 159 17.56 -16.52 27.13
CA GLN A 159 16.72 -16.72 28.31
C GLN A 159 16.92 -15.57 29.30
N LEU A 160 15.84 -14.83 29.59
CA LEU A 160 15.75 -13.86 30.67
C LEU A 160 15.49 -14.60 31.98
N LEU A 161 16.52 -14.71 32.83
CA LEU A 161 16.46 -15.55 34.03
C LEU A 161 15.42 -15.06 35.05
N GLU A 162 15.24 -13.75 35.18
CA GLU A 162 14.35 -13.13 36.17
C GLU A 162 12.85 -13.28 35.87
N GLU A 163 12.48 -13.70 34.65
CA GLU A 163 11.08 -13.90 34.23
C GLU A 163 10.84 -15.31 33.66
N ASN A 164 11.85 -16.20 33.72
CA ASN A 164 11.91 -17.49 33.05
C ASN A 164 11.40 -17.44 31.59
N ALA A 165 11.66 -16.33 30.91
CA ALA A 165 11.18 -16.03 29.59
C ALA A 165 12.29 -16.27 28.56
N VAL A 166 11.93 -16.65 27.33
CA VAL A 166 12.91 -16.84 26.25
C VAL A 166 12.56 -15.97 25.04
N PHE A 167 13.50 -15.13 24.64
CA PHE A 167 13.51 -14.51 23.31
C PHE A 167 13.95 -15.58 22.31
N THR A 168 13.03 -16.05 21.47
CA THR A 168 13.28 -17.23 20.61
C THR A 168 13.75 -16.90 19.20
N GLY A 169 13.88 -15.62 18.85
CA GLY A 169 14.07 -15.19 17.46
C GLY A 169 13.06 -15.90 16.56
N ASP A 170 13.53 -16.36 15.41
CA ASP A 170 12.71 -17.08 14.44
C ASP A 170 12.69 -18.60 14.62
N CYS A 171 13.33 -19.12 15.68
CA CYS A 171 13.20 -20.52 16.08
C CYS A 171 11.74 -20.87 16.45
N ILE A 172 10.99 -19.94 17.07
CA ILE A 172 9.57 -20.09 17.42
C ILE A 172 8.86 -18.75 17.21
N LEU A 173 7.75 -18.77 16.46
CA LEU A 173 6.94 -17.60 16.13
C LEU A 173 5.71 -17.48 17.03
N GLY A 174 5.28 -16.25 17.26
CA GLY A 174 4.12 -15.91 18.08
C GLY A 174 2.82 -16.38 17.47
N ASP A 175 2.60 -16.02 16.22
CA ASP A 175 1.45 -16.40 15.42
C ASP A 175 1.82 -17.44 14.34
N GLY A 176 0.84 -18.04 13.67
CA GLY A 176 1.07 -19.09 12.66
C GLY A 176 1.42 -20.49 13.22
N SER A 177 1.57 -21.48 12.35
CA SER A 177 1.71 -22.90 12.75
C SER A 177 3.13 -23.40 12.93
N THR A 178 4.12 -22.81 12.25
CA THR A 178 5.54 -23.20 12.30
C THR A 178 6.44 -22.13 11.65
N THR A 179 7.77 -22.23 11.82
CA THR A 179 8.79 -21.42 11.12
C THR A 179 9.45 -22.19 9.97
N VAL A 180 10.28 -21.52 9.17
CA VAL A 180 11.17 -22.10 8.14
C VAL A 180 12.54 -22.44 8.75
N PHE A 181 13.32 -23.32 8.10
CA PHE A 181 14.65 -23.74 8.56
C PHE A 181 15.58 -24.14 7.41
N GLU A 182 16.89 -24.04 7.66
CA GLU A 182 18.00 -24.52 6.84
C GLU A 182 18.41 -25.98 7.16
N ASP A 183 18.36 -26.42 8.43
CA ASP A 183 18.56 -27.82 8.82
C ASP A 183 17.56 -28.28 9.90
N LEU A 184 16.69 -29.21 9.52
CA LEU A 184 15.67 -29.76 10.42
C LEU A 184 16.25 -30.51 11.63
N ASP A 185 17.40 -31.17 11.51
CA ASP A 185 17.94 -31.97 12.63
C ASP A 185 18.46 -31.07 13.76
N SER A 186 19.22 -30.04 13.41
CA SER A 186 19.63 -28.97 14.32
C SER A 186 18.41 -28.24 14.88
N TYR A 187 17.44 -27.89 14.03
CA TYR A 187 16.19 -27.23 14.47
C TYR A 187 15.41 -28.07 15.51
N MET A 188 15.30 -29.40 15.31
CA MET A 188 14.65 -30.30 16.26
C MET A 188 15.44 -30.52 17.56
N LYS A 189 16.78 -30.39 17.51
CA LYS A 189 17.63 -30.36 18.72
C LYS A 189 17.43 -29.05 19.48
N SER A 190 17.36 -27.92 18.78
CA SER A 190 17.11 -26.58 19.33
C SER A 190 15.75 -26.49 20.02
N LEU A 191 14.67 -26.98 19.38
CA LEU A 191 13.35 -27.06 20.01
C LEU A 191 13.37 -27.91 21.30
N LYS A 192 14.10 -29.05 21.32
CA LYS A 192 14.26 -29.87 22.53
C LYS A 192 15.08 -29.17 23.61
N LYS A 193 16.14 -28.44 23.25
CA LYS A 193 16.92 -27.62 24.19
C LYS A 193 16.01 -26.58 24.84
N LEU A 194 15.26 -25.83 24.05
CA LEU A 194 14.26 -24.86 24.54
C LEU A 194 13.18 -25.52 25.41
N GLN A 195 12.71 -26.71 25.05
CA GLN A 195 11.75 -27.46 25.87
C GLN A 195 12.32 -27.81 27.25
N SER A 196 13.59 -28.21 27.32
CA SER A 196 14.25 -28.61 28.58
C SER A 196 14.48 -27.45 29.56
N LEU A 197 14.34 -26.20 29.11
CA LEU A 197 14.36 -25.02 29.99
C LEU A 197 13.04 -24.79 30.72
N ALA A 198 11.95 -25.44 30.29
CA ALA A 198 10.59 -25.23 30.77
C ALA A 198 10.22 -23.73 30.94
N PRO A 199 10.32 -22.90 29.88
CA PRO A 199 10.06 -21.47 29.98
C PRO A 199 8.57 -21.19 30.21
N ASP A 200 8.27 -20.18 31.01
CA ASP A 200 6.90 -19.72 31.29
C ASP A 200 6.36 -18.82 30.16
N LEU A 201 7.24 -18.10 29.48
CA LEU A 201 6.89 -17.13 28.44
C LEU A 201 7.89 -17.18 27.27
N ILE A 202 7.39 -17.05 26.04
CA ILE A 202 8.22 -16.82 24.85
C ILE A 202 7.94 -15.44 24.26
N TYR A 203 9.02 -14.74 23.94
CA TYR A 203 9.07 -13.49 23.20
C TYR A 203 9.64 -13.77 21.79
N PRO A 204 8.78 -13.95 20.76
CA PRO A 204 9.20 -14.45 19.44
C PRO A 204 9.78 -13.34 18.54
N GLY A 205 10.54 -13.72 17.52
CA GLY A 205 11.02 -12.81 16.46
C GLY A 205 9.88 -12.09 15.73
N HIS A 206 8.79 -12.81 15.44
CA HIS A 206 7.56 -12.24 14.88
C HIS A 206 6.30 -12.70 15.63
N GLY A 207 5.29 -11.83 15.66
CA GLY A 207 3.96 -12.13 16.20
C GLY A 207 3.82 -12.00 17.72
N SER A 208 2.73 -12.54 18.26
CA SER A 208 2.29 -12.35 19.64
C SER A 208 3.16 -13.07 20.70
N PRO A 209 3.39 -12.49 21.89
CA PRO A 209 3.99 -13.20 23.03
C PRO A 209 3.21 -14.46 23.42
N ILE A 210 3.90 -15.48 23.93
CA ILE A 210 3.34 -16.83 24.08
C ILE A 210 3.42 -17.31 25.54
N HIS A 211 2.32 -17.16 26.27
CA HIS A 211 2.19 -17.54 27.69
C HIS A 211 1.98 -19.05 27.94
N ASP A 212 1.79 -19.85 26.88
CA ASP A 212 1.61 -21.31 26.95
C ASP A 212 2.82 -21.98 26.27
N ALA A 213 4.02 -21.57 26.72
CA ALA A 213 5.28 -21.70 25.98
C ALA A 213 5.72 -23.17 25.81
N VAL A 214 5.76 -23.97 26.88
CA VAL A 214 6.10 -25.41 26.82
C VAL A 214 5.21 -26.16 25.82
N LYS A 215 3.92 -25.84 25.77
CA LYS A 215 2.94 -26.44 24.85
C LYS A 215 3.07 -25.90 23.43
N ARG A 216 3.51 -24.64 23.23
CA ARG A 216 3.89 -24.13 21.90
C ARG A 216 5.09 -24.89 21.35
N ILE A 217 6.14 -25.09 22.17
CA ILE A 217 7.32 -25.89 21.81
C ILE A 217 6.90 -27.32 21.47
N GLN A 218 6.09 -27.98 22.31
CA GLN A 218 5.56 -29.32 22.04
C GLN A 218 4.76 -29.38 20.74
N ARG A 219 3.85 -28.42 20.47
CA ARG A 219 3.08 -28.34 19.21
C ARG A 219 3.98 -28.26 17.97
N TYR A 220 5.07 -27.50 18.04
CA TYR A 220 6.08 -27.42 16.97
C TYR A 220 6.78 -28.78 16.77
N ILE A 221 7.23 -29.41 17.86
CA ILE A 221 7.84 -30.74 17.87
C ILE A 221 6.88 -31.79 17.27
N ASP A 222 5.63 -31.84 17.72
CA ASP A 222 4.57 -32.74 17.25
C ASP A 222 4.25 -32.55 15.77
N HIS A 223 4.23 -31.30 15.30
CA HIS A 223 3.97 -30.99 13.89
C HIS A 223 5.06 -31.57 12.99
N ARG A 224 6.34 -31.40 13.35
CA ARG A 224 7.45 -31.97 12.58
C ARG A 224 7.58 -33.48 12.74
N GLN A 225 7.38 -34.05 13.93
CA GLN A 225 7.38 -35.51 14.14
C GLN A 225 6.27 -36.23 13.37
N ARG A 226 5.04 -35.67 13.34
CA ARG A 226 3.94 -36.25 12.53
C ARG A 226 4.30 -36.30 11.05
N ARG A 227 4.95 -35.26 10.51
CA ARG A 227 5.37 -35.24 9.10
C ARG A 227 6.52 -36.23 8.83
N GLU A 228 7.48 -36.33 9.73
CA GLU A 228 8.56 -37.32 9.66
C GLU A 228 8.03 -38.77 9.63
N ASN A 229 7.05 -39.07 10.49
CA ASN A 229 6.41 -40.39 10.55
C ASN A 229 5.62 -40.71 9.27
N GLN A 230 4.91 -39.75 8.68
CA GLN A 230 4.25 -39.94 7.37
C GLN A 230 5.27 -40.27 6.26
N ILE A 231 6.39 -39.54 6.21
CA ILE A 231 7.47 -39.75 5.22
C ILE A 231 8.12 -41.11 5.40
N PHE A 232 8.41 -41.50 6.64
CA PHE A 232 8.99 -42.80 6.94
C PHE A 232 8.03 -43.97 6.61
N ASN A 233 6.72 -43.81 6.88
CA ASN A 233 5.71 -44.81 6.54
C ASN A 233 5.59 -45.02 5.02
N VAL A 234 5.51 -43.93 4.24
CA VAL A 234 5.43 -44.01 2.77
C VAL A 234 6.69 -44.64 2.15
N LEU A 235 7.88 -44.37 2.70
CA LEU A 235 9.10 -45.06 2.29
C LEU A 235 9.11 -46.54 2.70
N SER A 236 8.64 -46.88 3.90
CA SER A 236 8.66 -48.26 4.41
C SER A 236 7.67 -49.17 3.70
N GLN A 237 6.56 -48.61 3.20
CA GLN A 237 5.58 -49.33 2.39
C GLN A 237 6.00 -49.47 0.91
N SER A 238 7.06 -48.77 0.46
CA SER A 238 7.48 -48.77 -0.95
C SER A 238 8.50 -49.86 -1.26
N LYS A 239 8.18 -50.75 -2.20
CA LYS A 239 9.13 -51.75 -2.74
C LYS A 239 10.29 -51.08 -3.50
N LEU A 240 10.00 -49.99 -4.21
CA LEU A 240 10.96 -49.23 -5.02
C LEU A 240 11.50 -47.99 -4.27
N PRO A 241 12.74 -47.54 -4.53
CA PRO A 241 13.21 -46.23 -4.08
C PRO A 241 12.38 -45.09 -4.68
N LEU A 242 12.09 -44.07 -3.87
CA LEU A 242 11.23 -42.92 -4.21
C LEU A 242 12.02 -41.61 -4.27
N THR A 243 11.70 -40.72 -5.20
CA THR A 243 12.15 -39.32 -5.14
C THR A 243 11.40 -38.58 -3.99
N PRO A 244 11.88 -37.39 -3.56
CA PRO A 244 11.09 -36.52 -2.68
C PRO A 244 9.71 -36.17 -3.28
N MET A 245 9.57 -36.07 -4.61
CA MET A 245 8.30 -35.77 -5.26
C MET A 245 7.31 -36.94 -5.22
N ASP A 246 7.77 -38.18 -5.40
CA ASP A 246 6.91 -39.37 -5.31
C ASP A 246 6.36 -39.56 -3.89
N ILE A 247 7.08 -39.04 -2.88
CA ILE A 247 6.67 -38.99 -1.48
C ILE A 247 5.67 -37.83 -1.25
N VAL A 248 5.89 -36.67 -1.88
CA VAL A 248 4.94 -35.55 -1.85
C VAL A 248 3.58 -35.97 -2.39
N GLN A 249 3.53 -36.57 -3.59
CA GLN A 249 2.29 -37.02 -4.22
C GLN A 249 1.45 -37.97 -3.34
N LYS A 250 2.09 -38.72 -2.44
CA LYS A 250 1.43 -39.66 -1.50
C LYS A 250 1.04 -39.07 -0.15
N ILE A 251 1.68 -37.99 0.29
CA ILE A 251 1.51 -37.37 1.63
C ILE A 251 0.75 -36.04 1.57
N TYR A 252 0.72 -35.43 0.38
CA TYR A 252 0.16 -34.12 0.09
C TYR A 252 -0.83 -34.21 -1.08
N SER A 253 -1.51 -35.34 -1.24
CA SER A 253 -2.52 -35.60 -2.30
C SER A 253 -3.66 -34.57 -2.32
N GLU A 254 -4.11 -34.12 -1.15
CA GLU A 254 -5.12 -33.06 -0.97
C GLU A 254 -4.52 -31.64 -1.00
N THR A 255 -3.19 -31.52 -1.07
CA THR A 255 -2.52 -30.21 -1.15
C THR A 255 -2.43 -29.79 -2.63
N PRO A 256 -2.78 -28.54 -2.99
CA PRO A 256 -2.70 -28.07 -4.38
C PRO A 256 -1.32 -28.33 -5.02
N ALA A 257 -1.31 -28.85 -6.25
CA ALA A 257 -0.09 -29.25 -6.96
C ALA A 257 0.95 -28.12 -7.10
N MET A 258 0.50 -26.87 -7.19
CA MET A 258 1.34 -25.66 -7.16
C MET A 258 2.24 -25.54 -5.93
N LEU A 259 1.87 -26.20 -4.81
CA LEU A 259 2.70 -26.26 -3.62
C LEU A 259 3.70 -27.41 -3.68
N HIS A 260 3.56 -28.44 -4.53
CA HIS A 260 4.37 -29.68 -4.50
C HIS A 260 5.89 -29.50 -4.76
N ARG A 261 6.34 -28.30 -5.15
CA ARG A 261 7.76 -27.87 -5.11
C ARG A 261 8.16 -26.99 -3.89
N ALA A 262 7.22 -26.25 -3.27
CA ALA A 262 7.45 -25.23 -2.24
C ALA A 262 7.71 -25.77 -0.82
N ALA A 263 6.89 -26.78 -0.39
CA ALA A 263 7.07 -29.49 0.62
C ALA A 263 8.13 -30.62 0.19
N SER A 264 8.32 -31.07 -1.08
CA SER A 264 9.55 -31.69 -1.63
C SER A 264 10.84 -31.30 -0.88
N ILE A 265 11.40 -30.09 -1.05
CA ILE A 265 11.70 -29.16 0.07
C ILE A 265 11.89 -29.74 1.51
N ASN A 266 10.83 -29.65 2.30
CA ASN A 266 10.71 -30.16 3.68
C ASN A 266 10.81 -31.70 3.78
N VAL A 267 10.38 -32.44 2.76
CA VAL A 267 10.50 -33.90 2.66
C VAL A 267 11.97 -34.28 2.51
N LEU A 268 12.74 -33.59 1.68
CA LEU A 268 14.20 -33.73 1.55
C LEU A 268 14.89 -33.47 2.90
N GLN A 269 14.53 -32.39 3.59
CA GLN A 269 15.00 -32.09 4.95
C GLN A 269 14.67 -33.21 5.96
N HIS A 270 13.45 -33.75 5.94
CA HIS A 270 13.08 -34.92 6.74
C HIS A 270 13.86 -36.18 6.34
N LEU A 271 14.11 -36.40 5.04
CA LEU A 271 14.84 -37.55 4.52
C LEU A 271 16.32 -37.52 4.87
N GLU A 272 16.94 -36.34 4.83
CA GLU A 272 18.34 -36.11 5.20
C GLU A 272 18.54 -36.20 6.71
N LYS A 273 17.59 -35.73 7.51
CA LYS A 273 17.52 -36.03 8.95
C LYS A 273 17.35 -37.54 9.21
N LEU A 274 16.47 -38.23 8.49
CA LEU A 274 16.32 -39.69 8.61
C LEU A 274 17.59 -40.44 8.16
N GLN A 275 18.40 -39.86 7.26
CA GLN A 275 19.68 -40.41 6.82
C GLN A 275 20.75 -40.26 7.91
N LYS A 276 20.85 -39.07 8.53
CA LYS A 276 21.68 -38.82 9.73
C LYS A 276 21.35 -39.81 10.86
N LEU A 277 20.10 -40.27 10.94
CA LEU A 277 19.62 -41.28 11.91
C LEU A 277 19.69 -42.74 11.41
N GLY A 278 20.30 -43.02 10.25
CA GLY A 278 20.42 -44.37 9.67
C GLY A 278 19.11 -45.04 9.23
N LYS A 279 17.99 -44.32 9.27
CA LYS A 279 16.64 -44.82 8.92
C LYS A 279 16.36 -44.82 7.42
N THR A 280 17.10 -44.04 6.63
CA THR A 280 16.95 -43.98 5.17
C THR A 280 18.30 -44.03 4.47
N LYS A 281 18.31 -44.44 3.19
CA LYS A 281 19.46 -44.36 2.30
C LYS A 281 19.08 -43.63 1.00
N LYS A 282 19.98 -42.78 0.53
CA LYS A 282 19.92 -42.02 -0.73
C LYS A 282 20.79 -42.73 -1.78
N LYS A 283 20.28 -42.94 -3.00
CA LYS A 283 21.05 -43.36 -4.18
C LYS A 283 20.38 -42.80 -5.43
N ASP A 284 21.15 -42.23 -6.35
CA ASP A 284 20.67 -41.75 -7.66
C ASP A 284 19.44 -40.81 -7.53
N GLY A 285 19.51 -39.86 -6.57
CA GLY A 285 18.43 -38.92 -6.22
C GLY A 285 17.23 -39.53 -5.46
N LYS A 286 17.13 -40.87 -5.40
CA LYS A 286 16.01 -41.62 -4.81
C LYS A 286 16.35 -42.15 -3.42
N TRP A 287 15.30 -42.45 -2.67
CA TRP A 287 15.35 -42.73 -1.24
C TRP A 287 14.63 -44.04 -0.92
N LYS A 288 15.17 -44.81 0.04
CA LYS A 288 14.50 -46.00 0.57
C LYS A 288 14.64 -46.08 2.09
N ALA A 289 13.61 -46.56 2.78
CA ALA A 289 13.70 -46.89 4.20
C ALA A 289 14.69 -48.03 4.43
N CYS A 290 15.49 -47.93 5.49
CA CYS A 290 16.17 -49.07 6.08
C CYS A 290 15.19 -49.75 7.04
N ALA A 291 15.20 -51.09 7.07
CA ALA A 291 14.25 -51.87 7.85
C ALA A 291 14.54 -51.78 9.36
N SER A 292 13.89 -50.83 10.04
CA SER A 292 13.79 -50.84 11.51
C SER A 292 12.65 -51.74 11.95
N LYS A 293 12.84 -52.48 13.05
CA LYS A 293 11.82 -53.40 13.60
C LYS A 293 10.62 -52.58 14.11
N ASN A 294 9.42 -52.90 13.62
CA ASN A 294 8.20 -52.10 13.83
C ASN A 294 7.65 -52.16 15.27
N PHE A 295 7.06 -51.04 15.71
CA PHE A 295 5.88 -50.98 16.60
C PHE A 295 5.09 -49.70 16.28
N ALA A 296 3.75 -49.76 16.27
CA ALA A 296 2.88 -48.63 15.90
C ALA A 296 1.47 -48.74 16.52
N ILE A 297 0.87 -47.60 16.91
CA ILE A 297 -0.51 -47.45 17.42
C ILE A 297 -1.05 -46.08 16.93
N THR A 298 -2.38 -45.96 16.70
CA THR A 298 -3.04 -44.75 16.13
C THR A 298 -4.42 -44.52 16.76
N ILE A 299 -4.78 -43.26 17.12
CA ILE A 299 -6.13 -42.83 17.56
C ILE A 299 -6.47 -41.42 16.99
N THR A 300 -7.76 -41.09 16.87
CA THR A 300 -8.36 -39.93 16.14
C THR A 300 -8.94 -38.81 17.05
N ALA A 301 -9.64 -37.80 16.48
CA ALA A 301 -9.91 -36.47 17.10
C ALA A 301 -11.36 -35.93 16.93
N ARG A 302 -11.73 -34.80 17.57
CA ARG A 302 -12.89 -33.91 17.24
C ARG A 302 -12.88 -32.52 17.96
N THR A 303 -13.79 -31.61 17.56
CA THR A 303 -13.82 -30.15 17.90
C THR A 303 -15.26 -29.57 17.93
N ILE A 304 -15.56 -28.51 18.72
CA ILE A 304 -16.83 -27.71 18.74
C ILE A 304 -16.52 -26.17 18.87
N SER A 305 -17.51 -25.26 18.80
CA SER A 305 -17.42 -23.88 18.22
C SER A 305 -17.78 -22.63 19.09
N LYS A 306 -17.48 -21.44 18.48
CA LYS A 306 -17.70 -19.97 18.74
C LYS A 306 -19.17 -19.46 18.95
N PRO A 307 -19.51 -18.12 19.05
CA PRO A 307 -18.79 -16.82 19.31
C PRO A 307 -19.55 -15.75 20.22
N TYR A 308 -19.04 -14.50 20.39
CA TYR A 308 -19.75 -13.18 20.28
C TYR A 308 -18.78 -11.94 20.38
N SER A 309 -19.27 -10.67 20.36
CA SER A 309 -18.53 -9.38 20.13
C SER A 309 -19.28 -8.15 20.76
N VAL A 310 -18.96 -6.82 20.70
CA VAL A 310 -18.19 -5.87 19.81
C VAL A 310 -17.80 -4.52 20.53
N MET A 311 -16.74 -3.77 20.08
CA MET A 311 -16.54 -2.27 20.15
C MET A 311 -16.49 -1.53 21.54
N SER A 312 -16.22 -0.20 21.75
CA SER A 312 -15.42 0.95 21.16
C SER A 312 -15.50 2.20 22.14
N VAL A 313 -15.03 3.49 22.01
CA VAL A 313 -14.27 4.36 21.05
C VAL A 313 -13.78 5.74 21.69
N LEU A 314 -12.83 6.47 21.04
CA LEU A 314 -12.52 7.96 21.05
C LEU A 314 -11.59 8.75 22.04
N HIS A 315 -11.20 9.95 21.54
CA HIS A 315 -10.12 10.94 21.79
C HIS A 315 -10.65 12.25 22.50
N PRO A 316 -10.05 13.49 22.50
CA PRO A 316 -8.70 14.05 22.18
C PRO A 316 -8.16 15.17 23.15
N GLN A 317 -6.97 15.76 22.89
CA GLN A 317 -6.76 17.24 22.74
C GLN A 317 -5.32 17.66 22.27
N TYR A 318 -5.09 18.96 21.98
CA TYR A 318 -3.94 19.54 21.24
C TYR A 318 -3.18 20.65 22.02
N THR A 319 -1.91 20.94 21.66
CA THR A 319 -1.44 22.29 21.21
C THR A 319 0.02 22.30 20.71
N TYR A 320 0.44 23.39 20.05
CA TYR A 320 1.76 23.59 19.42
C TYR A 320 2.28 25.02 19.66
N LYS A 321 3.60 25.25 19.62
CA LYS A 321 4.23 26.59 19.64
C LYS A 321 5.34 26.71 18.57
N LYS A 322 5.71 27.94 18.20
CA LYS A 322 6.47 28.28 16.97
C LYS A 322 7.46 29.43 17.23
N ASN A 323 8.71 29.34 16.71
CA ASN A 323 9.41 30.39 15.93
C ASN A 323 10.92 30.17 15.75
N ALA A 324 11.50 30.92 14.78
CA ALA A 324 12.92 31.27 14.57
C ALA A 324 13.90 30.10 14.27
N ASN A 325 14.49 30.00 13.07
CA ASN A 325 15.25 31.06 12.39
C ASN A 325 15.09 31.06 10.85
N GLU A 326 15.43 32.19 10.23
CA GLU A 326 15.35 32.44 8.79
C GLU A 326 16.71 32.30 8.07
N ARG A 327 16.66 32.17 6.73
CA ARG A 327 17.53 32.92 5.81
C ARG A 327 16.89 33.03 4.43
N GLN A 328 16.69 34.26 3.94
CA GLN A 328 16.31 34.55 2.56
C GLN A 328 17.53 34.87 1.70
N VAL A 329 17.38 34.74 0.39
CA VAL A 329 18.26 35.34 -0.64
C VAL A 329 17.39 36.24 -1.52
N ILE A 330 17.94 37.36 -1.98
CA ILE A 330 17.22 38.49 -2.59
C ILE A 330 17.35 38.46 -4.11
N THR A 331 16.32 38.92 -4.82
CA THR A 331 16.39 39.38 -6.22
C THR A 331 15.66 40.71 -6.40
N ASP A 332 16.14 41.52 -7.33
CA ASP A 332 15.90 42.97 -7.37
C ASP A 332 14.51 43.43 -7.85
N ARG A 333 14.02 44.56 -7.29
CA ARG A 333 13.09 45.56 -7.89
C ARG A 333 12.62 46.62 -6.87
N GLN A 334 13.34 47.75 -6.83
CA GLN A 334 12.95 49.12 -6.41
C GLN A 334 12.23 49.36 -5.04
N PRO A 335 12.56 50.46 -4.33
CA PRO A 335 12.10 50.69 -2.97
C PRO A 335 10.61 51.06 -2.87
N LYS A 336 9.95 50.57 -1.82
CA LYS A 336 8.62 51.06 -1.40
C LYS A 336 8.80 52.13 -0.33
N SER A 337 8.14 53.27 -0.51
CA SER A 337 7.92 54.25 0.55
C SER A 337 6.95 53.64 1.58
N ASN A 338 7.43 53.45 2.82
CA ASN A 338 6.60 52.96 3.91
C ASN A 338 6.07 54.16 4.70
N TYR A 339 4.82 54.57 4.48
CA TYR A 339 4.23 55.68 5.22
C TYR A 339 3.59 55.19 6.52
N VAL A 340 3.92 55.83 7.65
CA VAL A 340 3.39 55.47 8.97
C VAL A 340 2.40 56.52 9.43
N GLY A 341 1.10 56.24 9.29
CA GLY A 341 0.03 57.06 9.84
C GLY A 341 -0.48 56.47 11.16
N GLN A 342 -1.25 57.24 11.94
CA GLN A 342 -2.06 56.67 13.02
C GLN A 342 -3.54 56.62 12.63
N LEU A 343 -4.17 55.48 12.88
CA LEU A 343 -5.62 55.31 12.81
C LEU A 343 -6.10 54.79 14.17
N ASN A 344 -7.01 55.51 14.83
CA ASN A 344 -7.53 55.19 16.18
C ASN A 344 -6.42 54.86 17.20
N GLY A 345 -5.36 55.69 17.24
CA GLY A 345 -4.23 55.54 18.16
C GLY A 345 -3.28 54.36 17.87
N ARG A 346 -3.44 53.67 16.74
CA ARG A 346 -2.55 52.58 16.29
C ARG A 346 -1.80 52.99 15.03
N SER A 347 -0.49 52.75 15.01
CA SER A 347 0.35 52.98 13.84
C SER A 347 -0.02 52.00 12.71
N VAL A 348 -0.51 52.53 11.59
CA VAL A 348 -0.80 51.80 10.36
C VAL A 348 0.31 52.11 9.36
N ILE A 349 1.02 51.06 8.94
CA ILE A 349 2.08 51.17 7.92
C ILE A 349 1.45 50.86 6.56
N ILE A 350 1.42 51.86 5.66
CA ILE A 350 0.89 51.73 4.31
C ILE A 350 2.06 51.62 3.34
N ASN A 351 2.17 50.46 2.68
CA ASN A 351 3.25 50.14 1.74
C ASN A 351 2.71 50.17 0.31
N GLY A 352 2.94 51.28 -0.40
CA GLY A 352 2.52 51.49 -1.79
C GLY A 352 3.55 52.34 -2.54
N ASN A 353 3.18 52.82 -3.74
CA ASN A 353 3.83 54.01 -4.31
C ASN A 353 3.01 55.24 -3.93
N ASP A 354 3.62 56.43 -3.97
CA ASP A 354 3.00 57.64 -3.43
C ASP A 354 1.67 58.00 -4.12
N ALA A 355 1.52 57.68 -5.41
CA ALA A 355 0.25 57.81 -6.14
C ALA A 355 -0.86 56.88 -5.59
N THR A 356 -0.54 55.64 -5.24
CA THR A 356 -1.50 54.71 -4.61
C THR A 356 -1.84 55.17 -3.20
N ILE A 357 -0.86 55.67 -2.43
CA ILE A 357 -1.08 56.15 -1.07
C ILE A 357 -1.94 57.44 -1.09
N ALA A 358 -1.66 58.38 -1.99
CA ALA A 358 -2.48 59.58 -2.17
C ALA A 358 -3.90 59.26 -2.65
N HIS A 359 -4.08 58.29 -3.56
CA HIS A 359 -5.40 57.83 -3.97
C HIS A 359 -6.18 57.21 -2.80
N LEU A 360 -5.56 56.30 -2.04
CA LEU A 360 -6.17 55.72 -0.84
C LEU A 360 -6.51 56.79 0.21
N TRP A 361 -5.63 57.76 0.44
CA TRP A 361 -5.84 58.87 1.37
C TRP A 361 -7.04 59.73 0.95
N ASN A 362 -7.14 60.07 -0.34
CA ASN A 362 -8.27 60.82 -0.89
C ASN A 362 -9.59 60.02 -0.84
N CYS A 363 -9.55 58.68 -0.94
CA CYS A 363 -10.74 57.84 -0.78
C CYS A 363 -11.24 57.75 0.68
N VAL A 364 -10.38 57.95 1.68
CA VAL A 364 -10.76 57.91 3.12
C VAL A 364 -10.93 59.29 3.75
N CYS A 365 -10.77 60.38 2.99
CA CYS A 365 -10.92 61.75 3.46
C CYS A 365 -12.12 62.46 2.83
N LYS A 366 -12.75 63.33 3.61
CA LYS A 366 -13.71 64.34 3.15
C LYS A 366 -12.99 65.38 2.28
N SER A 367 -13.75 66.19 1.54
CA SER A 367 -13.25 67.28 0.70
C SER A 367 -12.44 68.36 1.44
N ASN A 368 -12.50 68.40 2.78
CA ASN A 368 -11.70 69.26 3.65
C ASN A 368 -10.47 68.55 4.27
N LEU A 369 -10.05 67.41 3.71
CA LEU A 369 -8.93 66.56 4.17
C LEU A 369 -9.09 65.95 5.58
N GLN A 370 -10.28 66.02 6.19
CA GLN A 370 -10.57 65.26 7.41
C GLN A 370 -10.89 63.80 7.09
N LEU A 371 -10.30 62.87 7.82
CA LEU A 371 -10.63 61.44 7.76
C LEU A 371 -12.15 61.22 7.97
N MET A 372 -12.74 60.41 7.10
CA MET A 372 -14.10 59.90 7.28
C MET A 372 -14.11 58.96 8.49
N THR A 373 -15.16 59.05 9.32
CA THR A 373 -15.44 57.99 10.28
C THR A 373 -15.78 56.68 9.56
N SER A 374 -15.66 55.53 10.24
CA SER A 374 -15.98 54.23 9.64
C SER A 374 -17.41 54.14 9.12
N SER A 375 -18.35 54.87 9.72
CA SER A 375 -19.73 54.97 9.23
C SER A 375 -19.82 55.80 7.94
N GLU A 376 -19.17 56.95 7.88
CA GLU A 376 -19.18 57.84 6.70
C GLU A 376 -18.46 57.19 5.51
N PHE A 377 -17.33 56.52 5.74
CA PHE A 377 -16.62 55.77 4.70
C PHE A 377 -17.46 54.60 4.17
N PHE A 378 -18.15 53.87 5.05
CA PHE A 378 -19.06 52.79 4.65
C PHE A 378 -20.25 53.32 3.83
N SER A 379 -20.87 54.42 4.24
CA SER A 379 -21.91 55.11 3.45
C SER A 379 -21.38 55.60 2.10
N TYR A 380 -20.14 56.10 2.05
CA TYR A 380 -19.48 56.49 0.80
C TYR A 380 -19.24 55.29 -0.13
N CYS A 381 -18.82 54.13 0.39
CA CYS A 381 -18.67 52.92 -0.41
C CYS A 381 -20.01 52.41 -0.97
N ILE A 382 -21.10 52.46 -0.18
CA ILE A 382 -22.46 52.15 -0.65
C ILE A 382 -22.88 53.10 -1.78
N ALA A 383 -22.63 54.40 -1.62
CA ALA A 383 -22.95 55.40 -2.65
C ALA A 383 -22.08 55.28 -3.91
N SER A 384 -20.86 54.74 -3.79
CA SER A 384 -19.89 54.63 -4.90
C SER A 384 -20.07 53.39 -5.77
N ALA A 385 -20.65 52.30 -5.24
CA ALA A 385 -20.91 51.09 -6.01
C ALA A 385 -22.17 50.38 -5.49
N ALA A 386 -23.20 50.28 -6.35
CA ALA A 386 -24.51 49.75 -5.99
C ALA A 386 -24.50 48.29 -5.49
N ASP A 387 -23.50 47.49 -5.89
CA ASP A 387 -23.34 46.10 -5.45
C ASP A 387 -22.33 45.93 -4.29
N PHE A 388 -21.75 47.02 -3.77
CA PHE A 388 -20.73 47.00 -2.71
C PHE A 388 -21.18 46.19 -1.49
N VAL A 389 -22.45 46.32 -1.10
CA VAL A 389 -23.02 45.64 0.08
C VAL A 389 -22.96 44.12 -0.08
N PHE A 390 -23.26 43.62 -1.28
CA PHE A 390 -23.20 42.20 -1.63
C PHE A 390 -21.76 41.70 -1.72
N ARG A 391 -20.89 42.49 -2.37
CA ARG A 391 -19.43 42.25 -2.42
C ARG A 391 -18.85 42.10 -1.01
N PHE A 392 -19.18 43.03 -0.12
CA PHE A 392 -18.64 43.10 1.22
C PHE A 392 -19.22 42.02 2.15
N ALA A 393 -20.51 41.66 2.03
CA ALA A 393 -21.09 40.52 2.75
C ALA A 393 -20.39 39.19 2.40
N VAL A 394 -20.15 38.92 1.11
CA VAL A 394 -19.41 37.72 0.66
C VAL A 394 -17.94 37.77 1.11
N TYR A 395 -17.30 38.95 1.05
CA TYR A 395 -15.95 39.16 1.59
C TYR A 395 -15.89 38.79 3.08
N LEU A 396 -16.79 39.35 3.90
CA LEU A 396 -16.88 39.05 5.34
C LEU A 396 -17.14 37.56 5.61
N HIS A 397 -18.04 36.92 4.86
CA HIS A 397 -18.34 35.49 4.99
C HIS A 397 -17.09 34.62 4.84
N PHE A 398 -16.23 34.91 3.87
CA PHE A 398 -14.97 34.19 3.65
C PHE A 398 -13.89 34.57 4.68
N ARG A 399 -13.72 35.86 4.99
CA ARG A 399 -12.74 36.33 6.00
C ARG A 399 -13.01 35.73 7.38
N ARG A 400 -14.30 35.63 7.79
CA ARG A 400 -14.75 34.99 9.03
C ARG A 400 -14.40 33.50 9.11
N ARG A 401 -14.28 32.83 7.96
CA ARG A 401 -13.85 31.42 7.83
C ARG A 401 -12.33 31.27 7.62
N GLY A 402 -11.54 32.32 7.89
CA GLY A 402 -10.08 32.33 7.77
C GLY A 402 -9.54 32.61 6.36
N TRP A 403 -10.36 32.48 5.31
CA TRP A 403 -9.92 32.59 3.91
C TRP A 403 -9.37 33.98 3.58
N ILE A 404 -8.30 34.02 2.77
CA ILE A 404 -7.75 35.26 2.23
C ILE A 404 -8.42 35.56 0.90
N VAL A 405 -9.23 36.61 0.89
CA VAL A 405 -9.93 37.10 -0.31
C VAL A 405 -9.03 38.09 -1.07
N LYS A 406 -8.92 37.93 -2.39
CA LYS A 406 -8.20 38.83 -3.30
C LYS A 406 -9.07 39.19 -4.52
N PRO A 407 -8.83 40.32 -5.19
CA PRO A 407 -9.56 40.68 -6.42
C PRO A 407 -9.44 39.61 -7.50
N GLY A 408 -10.56 39.22 -8.11
CA GLY A 408 -10.62 38.18 -9.13
C GLY A 408 -10.42 38.67 -10.57
N LEU A 409 -10.18 39.97 -10.78
CA LEU A 409 -10.17 40.65 -12.08
C LEU A 409 -9.33 39.93 -13.16
N ASN A 410 -8.15 39.43 -12.80
CA ASN A 410 -7.25 38.68 -13.71
C ASN A 410 -7.84 37.36 -14.24
N TYR A 411 -8.98 36.92 -13.69
CA TYR A 411 -9.72 35.71 -14.06
C TYR A 411 -11.16 36.00 -14.50
N GLY A 412 -11.55 37.28 -14.64
CA GLY A 412 -12.91 37.67 -15.04
C GLY A 412 -13.99 37.42 -13.98
N VAL A 413 -13.62 37.39 -12.70
CA VAL A 413 -14.55 37.16 -11.57
C VAL A 413 -14.35 38.20 -10.46
N ASP A 414 -15.27 38.28 -9.50
CA ASP A 414 -15.20 39.28 -8.43
C ASP A 414 -14.03 39.04 -7.47
N TYR A 415 -13.92 37.80 -6.97
CA TYR A 415 -12.84 37.40 -6.06
C TYR A 415 -12.19 36.08 -6.45
N VAL A 416 -10.93 35.93 -6.08
CA VAL A 416 -10.29 34.62 -5.88
C VAL A 416 -9.96 34.45 -4.41
N VAL A 417 -10.30 33.30 -3.84
CA VAL A 417 -10.11 33.00 -2.42
C VAL A 417 -9.03 31.94 -2.21
N TYR A 418 -8.23 32.15 -1.18
CA TYR A 418 -7.08 31.32 -0.80
C TYR A 418 -7.27 30.79 0.63
N PRO A 419 -6.94 29.52 0.91
CA PRO A 419 -7.05 28.95 2.26
C PRO A 419 -5.92 29.39 3.20
N ASP A 420 -4.83 29.92 2.65
CA ASP A 420 -3.66 30.47 3.36
C ASP A 420 -3.03 31.60 2.50
N ALA A 421 -1.88 32.15 2.89
CA ALA A 421 -1.15 33.19 2.16
C ALA A 421 -0.97 32.85 0.67
N PRO A 422 -1.30 33.77 -0.27
CA PRO A 422 -1.13 33.56 -1.72
C PRO A 422 0.28 33.25 -2.22
N ASN A 423 1.31 33.40 -1.36
CA ASN A 423 2.70 33.02 -1.64
C ASN A 423 2.95 31.52 -1.38
N ASN A 424 2.10 30.88 -0.56
CA ASN A 424 2.23 29.49 -0.10
C ASN A 424 1.27 28.53 -0.82
N VAL A 425 0.12 29.05 -1.27
CA VAL A 425 -0.96 28.27 -1.89
C VAL A 425 -1.58 29.02 -3.06
N HIS A 426 -2.07 28.29 -4.06
CA HIS A 426 -2.86 28.87 -5.15
C HIS A 426 -4.33 29.06 -4.74
N SER A 427 -5.05 29.97 -5.41
CA SER A 427 -6.48 30.15 -5.21
C SER A 427 -7.27 28.99 -5.81
N GLN A 428 -7.91 28.20 -4.96
CA GLN A 428 -8.67 27.00 -5.36
C GLN A 428 -10.03 27.33 -6.00
N PHE A 429 -10.59 28.50 -5.66
CA PHE A 429 -11.92 28.93 -6.07
C PHE A 429 -11.91 30.30 -6.73
N MET A 430 -12.68 30.40 -7.81
CA MET A 430 -13.10 31.64 -8.45
C MET A 430 -14.53 31.94 -7.97
N VAL A 431 -14.74 33.12 -7.41
CA VAL A 431 -16.00 33.53 -6.79
C VAL A 431 -16.65 34.61 -7.64
N ILE A 432 -17.85 34.31 -8.14
CA ILE A 432 -18.74 35.25 -8.79
C ILE A 432 -19.87 35.56 -7.80
N ILE A 433 -20.14 36.85 -7.59
CA ILE A 433 -21.12 37.33 -6.64
C ILE A 433 -22.39 37.68 -7.39
N VAL A 434 -23.51 37.16 -6.90
CA VAL A 434 -24.81 37.37 -7.53
C VAL A 434 -25.73 38.08 -6.53
N PRO A 435 -25.98 39.39 -6.71
CA PRO A 435 -26.94 40.14 -5.90
C PRO A 435 -28.33 39.47 -5.90
N HIS A 436 -28.99 39.46 -4.74
CA HIS A 436 -30.35 38.95 -4.50
C HIS A 436 -30.64 37.47 -4.87
N TRP A 437 -29.67 36.69 -5.38
CA TRP A 437 -29.93 35.32 -5.82
C TRP A 437 -30.17 34.35 -4.67
N ASN A 438 -31.29 33.63 -4.75
CA ASN A 438 -31.76 32.71 -3.70
C ASN A 438 -31.38 31.23 -3.95
N GLY A 439 -30.63 30.95 -5.01
CA GLY A 439 -30.05 29.66 -5.34
C GLY A 439 -30.98 28.63 -5.99
N PHE A 440 -32.17 29.02 -6.48
CA PHE A 440 -33.14 28.08 -7.06
C PHE A 440 -33.69 28.53 -8.43
N HIS A 441 -33.99 27.52 -9.26
CA HIS A 441 -34.68 27.53 -10.55
C HIS A 441 -34.11 28.37 -11.72
N GLU A 442 -33.48 29.53 -11.50
CA GLU A 442 -32.91 30.34 -12.59
C GLU A 442 -31.40 30.58 -12.43
N LEU A 443 -30.69 30.46 -13.56
CA LEU A 443 -29.30 30.87 -13.71
C LEU A 443 -29.25 32.40 -13.83
N PRO A 444 -28.57 33.11 -12.91
CA PRO A 444 -28.59 34.58 -12.85
C PRO A 444 -27.56 35.23 -13.78
N MET A 445 -27.10 34.49 -14.79
CA MET A 445 -26.13 34.87 -15.81
C MET A 445 -26.51 34.16 -17.10
N THR A 446 -26.14 34.71 -18.27
CA THR A 446 -26.52 34.05 -19.52
C THR A 446 -25.76 32.73 -19.70
N TRP A 447 -26.34 31.83 -20.49
CA TRP A 447 -25.67 30.59 -20.91
C TRP A 447 -24.30 30.82 -21.56
N ARG A 448 -24.09 31.96 -22.22
CA ARG A 448 -22.79 32.35 -22.79
C ARG A 448 -21.78 32.68 -21.71
N ASP A 449 -22.20 33.38 -20.66
CA ASP A 449 -21.33 33.78 -19.55
C ASP A 449 -20.91 32.54 -18.75
N ALA A 450 -21.88 31.68 -18.42
CA ALA A 450 -21.64 30.44 -17.69
C ALA A 450 -20.67 29.50 -18.44
N VAL A 451 -20.83 29.32 -19.76
CA VAL A 451 -19.89 28.55 -20.58
C VAL A 451 -18.52 29.22 -20.69
N SER A 452 -18.46 30.55 -20.77
CA SER A 452 -17.18 31.29 -20.84
C SER A 452 -16.40 31.17 -19.52
N VAL A 453 -17.09 31.34 -18.39
CA VAL A 453 -16.56 31.14 -17.05
C VAL A 453 -16.11 29.68 -16.85
N SER A 454 -16.90 28.69 -17.29
CA SER A 454 -16.53 27.26 -17.22
C SER A 454 -15.31 26.90 -18.09
N ARG A 455 -15.10 27.60 -19.22
CA ARG A 455 -13.89 27.44 -20.05
C ARG A 455 -12.67 28.04 -19.38
N ILE A 456 -12.79 29.25 -18.83
CA ILE A 456 -11.73 29.90 -18.07
C ILE A 456 -11.35 29.05 -16.85
N SER A 457 -12.34 28.53 -16.11
CA SER A 457 -12.13 27.73 -14.90
C SER A 457 -11.42 26.40 -15.19
N SER A 458 -11.78 25.76 -16.31
CA SER A 458 -11.09 24.56 -16.82
C SER A 458 -9.65 24.86 -17.26
N ALA A 459 -9.42 26.00 -17.93
CA ALA A 459 -8.09 26.40 -18.38
C ALA A 459 -7.13 26.81 -17.24
N VAL A 460 -7.65 27.28 -16.09
CA VAL A 460 -6.84 27.64 -14.91
C VAL A 460 -6.94 26.64 -13.75
N SER A 461 -7.60 25.49 -13.96
CA SER A 461 -7.82 24.43 -12.97
C SER A 461 -8.42 24.90 -11.63
N LYS A 462 -9.50 25.70 -11.68
CA LYS A 462 -10.21 26.22 -10.50
C LYS A 462 -11.69 25.88 -10.52
N ASN A 463 -12.28 25.74 -9.34
CA ASN A 463 -13.73 25.59 -9.20
C ASN A 463 -14.43 26.95 -9.18
N VAL A 464 -15.64 27.01 -9.73
CA VAL A 464 -16.47 28.21 -9.78
C VAL A 464 -17.51 28.15 -8.67
N LEU A 465 -17.57 29.20 -7.85
CA LEU A 465 -18.56 29.40 -6.81
C LEU A 465 -19.45 30.59 -7.20
N LEU A 466 -20.75 30.35 -7.29
CA LEU A 466 -21.77 31.38 -7.37
C LEU A 466 -22.23 31.70 -5.93
N CYS A 467 -21.99 32.93 -5.48
CA CYS A 467 -22.31 33.39 -4.12
C CYS A 467 -23.53 34.33 -4.15
N GLY A 468 -24.69 33.83 -3.73
CA GLY A 468 -25.91 34.61 -3.53
C GLY A 468 -26.02 35.12 -2.09
N VAL A 469 -26.57 36.31 -1.88
CA VAL A 469 -26.75 36.90 -0.53
C VAL A 469 -28.25 37.02 -0.24
N LYS A 470 -28.73 36.32 0.78
CA LYS A 470 -30.17 36.24 1.09
C LYS A 470 -30.63 37.35 2.03
N ASN A 471 -31.89 37.75 1.85
CA ASN A 471 -32.65 38.66 2.71
C ASN A 471 -32.08 40.09 2.84
N LEU A 472 -31.11 40.47 2.02
CA LEU A 472 -30.49 41.80 2.03
C LEU A 472 -31.31 42.81 1.20
N ASN A 473 -32.53 43.12 1.68
CA ASN A 473 -33.46 44.06 1.04
C ASN A 473 -33.81 45.19 2.01
N GLY A 474 -33.58 46.45 1.64
CA GLY A 474 -33.95 47.61 2.45
C GLY A 474 -33.13 48.86 2.14
N ASP A 475 -33.21 49.86 3.01
CA ASP A 475 -32.37 51.05 2.96
C ASP A 475 -30.94 50.71 3.40
N PHE A 476 -30.05 50.51 2.42
CA PHE A 476 -28.67 50.11 2.66
C PHE A 476 -27.88 51.12 3.51
N GLN A 477 -28.26 52.40 3.57
CA GLN A 477 -27.58 53.40 4.40
C GLN A 477 -27.81 53.20 5.91
N LYS A 478 -28.76 52.33 6.29
CA LYS A 478 -29.05 51.98 7.68
C LYS A 478 -28.45 50.63 8.12
N LEU A 479 -27.81 49.89 7.24
CA LEU A 479 -27.18 48.61 7.59
C LEU A 479 -25.92 48.83 8.44
N THR A 480 -25.81 48.11 9.55
CA THR A 480 -24.59 48.07 10.35
C THR A 480 -23.66 46.95 9.86
N LEU A 481 -22.40 46.98 10.31
CA LEU A 481 -21.47 45.87 10.07
C LEU A 481 -22.02 44.55 10.63
N ALA A 482 -22.69 44.58 11.79
CA ALA A 482 -23.23 43.40 12.45
C ALA A 482 -24.36 42.72 11.64
N ASP A 483 -25.13 43.49 10.87
CA ASP A 483 -26.20 42.98 10.01
C ASP A 483 -25.62 42.25 8.79
N LEU A 484 -24.60 42.85 8.14
CA LEU A 484 -23.86 42.19 7.05
C LEU A 484 -23.13 40.94 7.51
N GLU A 485 -22.58 40.98 8.72
CA GLU A 485 -21.85 39.87 9.33
C GLU A 485 -22.74 38.67 9.69
N GLN A 486 -24.02 38.90 9.98
CA GLN A 486 -25.03 37.86 10.22
C GLN A 486 -25.76 37.43 8.94
N CYS A 487 -25.53 38.11 7.81
CA CYS A 487 -26.26 37.87 6.57
C CYS A 487 -25.94 36.48 5.97
N PRO A 488 -26.97 35.65 5.66
CA PRO A 488 -26.76 34.34 5.08
C PRO A 488 -26.36 34.42 3.59
N VAL A 489 -25.08 34.20 3.32
CA VAL A 489 -24.55 33.95 1.97
C VAL A 489 -24.76 32.47 1.63
N GLN A 490 -25.49 32.20 0.55
CA GLN A 490 -25.58 30.88 -0.08
C GLN A 490 -24.47 30.72 -1.12
N ILE A 491 -23.84 29.56 -1.14
CA ILE A 491 -22.77 29.25 -2.09
C ILE A 491 -23.17 28.00 -2.88
N VAL A 492 -23.17 28.14 -4.21
CA VAL A 492 -23.47 27.06 -5.15
C VAL A 492 -22.24 26.79 -5.99
N CYS A 493 -21.81 25.54 -6.04
CA CYS A 493 -20.70 25.13 -6.90
C CYS A 493 -21.22 24.79 -8.29
N LEU A 494 -20.69 25.48 -9.31
CA LEU A 494 -21.03 25.29 -10.72
C LEU A 494 -20.15 24.18 -11.29
N LYS A 495 -20.77 23.09 -11.76
CA LYS A 495 -20.10 21.94 -12.39
C LYS A 495 -20.66 21.67 -13.79
N GLN A 496 -19.80 21.27 -14.70
CA GLN A 496 -20.16 20.80 -16.05
C GLN A 496 -20.88 19.45 -15.96
N TRP A 497 -21.91 19.24 -16.78
CA TRP A 497 -22.66 17.99 -16.86
C TRP A 497 -22.14 17.04 -17.96
N PHE A 498 -22.46 15.76 -17.79
CA PHE A 498 -22.46 14.75 -18.86
C PHE A 498 -23.72 13.88 -18.71
N ALA A 499 -24.36 13.57 -19.84
CA ALA A 499 -25.74 13.07 -19.85
C ALA A 499 -25.85 11.54 -19.70
N HIS A 500 -26.37 11.06 -18.57
CA HIS A 500 -26.92 9.70 -18.44
C HIS A 500 -28.45 9.71 -18.46
N ARG A 501 -29.04 8.68 -19.08
CA ARG A 501 -30.47 8.35 -18.95
C ARG A 501 -30.63 7.03 -18.18
N PRO A 502 -31.52 6.93 -17.20
CA PRO A 502 -31.94 5.63 -16.68
C PRO A 502 -32.81 4.91 -17.73
N PHE A 503 -32.78 3.57 -17.73
CA PHE A 503 -33.74 2.74 -18.44
C PHE A 503 -34.19 1.55 -17.59
N SER A 504 -35.48 1.24 -17.66
CA SER A 504 -36.09 0.11 -16.95
C SER A 504 -36.02 -1.20 -17.73
N ASP A 505 -36.24 -2.29 -17.00
CA ASP A 505 -35.84 -3.70 -17.22
C ASP A 505 -36.27 -4.37 -18.54
N LYS A 506 -37.08 -3.69 -19.36
CA LYS A 506 -37.50 -4.20 -20.68
C LYS A 506 -36.61 -3.72 -21.83
N LYS A 507 -35.53 -2.97 -21.55
CA LYS A 507 -34.66 -2.39 -22.60
C LYS A 507 -33.24 -2.93 -22.67
N GLU A 508 -32.71 -3.60 -21.65
CA GLU A 508 -31.33 -4.12 -21.66
C GLU A 508 -31.06 -5.11 -22.80
N ARG A 509 -31.99 -6.05 -23.03
CA ARG A 509 -31.99 -6.95 -24.21
C ARG A 509 -31.97 -6.21 -25.57
N LYS A 510 -32.33 -4.93 -25.60
CA LYS A 510 -32.29 -4.04 -26.79
C LYS A 510 -31.18 -2.98 -26.74
N ILE A 511 -30.38 -2.97 -25.67
CA ILE A 511 -29.16 -2.14 -25.51
C ILE A 511 -27.92 -2.99 -25.83
N ARG A 512 -27.86 -4.27 -25.42
CA ARG A 512 -26.86 -5.24 -25.93
C ARG A 512 -26.85 -5.34 -27.47
N SER A 513 -27.98 -5.06 -28.14
CA SER A 513 -28.07 -5.02 -29.61
C SER A 513 -27.80 -3.64 -30.24
N LYS A 514 -27.38 -2.64 -29.46
CA LYS A 514 -27.09 -1.27 -29.94
C LYS A 514 -25.69 -0.78 -29.54
N LEU A 515 -25.22 -1.13 -28.36
CA LEU A 515 -23.79 -1.10 -28.05
C LEU A 515 -23.16 -2.38 -28.61
N LYS A 516 -22.39 -2.27 -29.69
CA LYS A 516 -21.56 -3.39 -30.19
C LYS A 516 -20.44 -3.68 -29.19
N MET A 517 -20.72 -4.51 -28.18
CA MET A 517 -19.71 -5.14 -27.32
C MET A 517 -19.78 -6.66 -27.49
N PRO A 518 -19.31 -7.20 -28.62
CA PRO A 518 -19.50 -8.60 -29.01
C PRO A 518 -18.35 -9.50 -28.48
N CYS A 519 -17.69 -9.15 -27.38
CA CYS A 519 -16.49 -9.80 -26.89
C CYS A 519 -16.33 -9.58 -25.38
N ARG A 520 -15.88 -10.62 -24.66
CA ARG A 520 -15.67 -10.58 -23.19
C ARG A 520 -14.20 -10.44 -22.79
N CYS A 521 -13.32 -10.19 -23.75
CA CYS A 521 -11.90 -9.90 -23.55
C CYS A 521 -11.66 -8.38 -23.51
N LEU A 522 -11.55 -7.82 -22.30
CA LEU A 522 -11.27 -6.40 -22.06
C LEU A 522 -9.79 -6.18 -21.75
N ARG A 523 -9.32 -4.97 -22.04
CA ARG A 523 -7.98 -4.46 -21.70
C ARG A 523 -8.15 -3.01 -21.23
N TRP A 524 -8.11 -2.78 -19.93
CA TRP A 524 -8.31 -1.46 -19.34
C TRP A 524 -7.09 -1.01 -18.57
N ALA A 525 -6.67 0.23 -18.79
CA ALA A 525 -5.64 0.91 -18.00
C ALA A 525 -6.28 2.10 -17.28
N PHE A 526 -5.94 2.32 -16.02
CA PHE A 526 -6.32 3.48 -15.23
C PHE A 526 -5.04 4.18 -14.77
N ARG A 527 -4.87 5.46 -15.15
CA ARG A 527 -3.68 6.23 -14.75
C ARG A 527 -3.89 6.80 -13.35
N ILE A 528 -3.03 6.38 -12.42
CA ILE A 528 -3.18 6.67 -10.99
C ILE A 528 -2.42 7.92 -10.54
N VAL A 529 -1.37 8.29 -11.28
CA VAL A 529 -0.64 9.54 -11.07
C VAL A 529 -1.57 10.73 -11.31
N ASN A 530 -1.58 11.66 -10.35
CA ASN A 530 -2.47 12.82 -10.25
C ASN A 530 -3.96 12.50 -10.04
N TRP A 531 -4.34 11.24 -9.75
CA TRP A 531 -5.71 10.91 -9.36
C TRP A 531 -5.98 11.34 -7.91
N GLU A 532 -6.55 12.52 -7.73
CA GLU A 532 -6.87 13.16 -6.44
C GLU A 532 -8.40 13.17 -6.19
N PRO A 533 -9.03 12.01 -5.89
CA PRO A 533 -10.46 11.97 -5.55
C PRO A 533 -10.74 12.76 -4.27
N SER A 534 -11.89 13.42 -4.18
CA SER A 534 -12.27 14.14 -2.96
C SER A 534 -12.65 13.17 -1.84
N GLY A 535 -12.71 13.67 -0.59
CA GLY A 535 -13.08 12.83 0.56
C GLY A 535 -14.47 12.17 0.42
N THR A 536 -15.41 12.82 -0.25
CA THR A 536 -16.74 12.26 -0.54
C THR A 536 -16.70 11.18 -1.61
N ASP A 537 -15.94 11.38 -2.68
CA ASP A 537 -15.78 10.39 -3.76
C ASP A 537 -15.05 9.17 -3.21
N TRP A 538 -14.02 9.39 -2.39
CA TRP A 538 -13.26 8.35 -1.69
C TRP A 538 -14.16 7.52 -0.76
N ALA A 539 -15.01 8.17 0.04
CA ALA A 539 -15.98 7.49 0.89
C ALA A 539 -16.98 6.65 0.07
N HIS A 540 -17.51 7.21 -1.02
CA HIS A 540 -18.43 6.51 -1.91
C HIS A 540 -17.78 5.29 -2.56
N MET A 541 -16.56 5.43 -3.08
CA MET A 541 -15.77 4.33 -3.66
C MET A 541 -15.53 3.18 -2.70
N LEU A 542 -15.22 3.48 -1.43
CA LEU A 542 -15.06 2.44 -0.41
C LEU A 542 -16.38 1.72 -0.08
N ARG A 543 -17.51 2.44 -0.08
CA ARG A 543 -18.84 1.82 0.04
C ARG A 543 -19.23 0.99 -1.18
N CYS A 544 -18.72 1.31 -2.37
CA CYS A 544 -18.92 0.50 -3.59
C CYS A 544 -18.03 -0.76 -3.67
N LEU A 545 -17.15 -0.99 -2.69
CA LEU A 545 -16.35 -2.21 -2.55
C LEU A 545 -16.97 -3.19 -1.55
N GLN A 546 -16.58 -4.45 -1.65
CA GLN A 546 -16.98 -5.48 -0.69
C GLN A 546 -16.20 -5.32 0.62
N LEU A 547 -16.85 -5.58 1.76
CA LEU A 547 -16.25 -5.46 3.10
C LEU A 547 -14.93 -6.23 3.24
N ASP A 548 -14.82 -7.42 2.66
CA ASP A 548 -13.64 -8.28 2.76
C ASP A 548 -12.36 -7.71 2.10
N ASP A 549 -12.48 -6.76 1.17
CA ASP A 549 -11.34 -6.06 0.59
C ASP A 549 -10.86 -4.88 1.44
N LEU A 550 -11.71 -4.31 2.30
CA LEU A 550 -11.38 -3.12 3.09
C LEU A 550 -10.23 -3.39 4.09
N PRO A 551 -10.16 -4.52 4.81
CA PRO A 551 -8.98 -4.91 5.60
C PRO A 551 -7.69 -5.12 4.79
N ARG A 552 -7.74 -5.29 3.46
CA ARG A 552 -6.54 -5.36 2.59
C ARG A 552 -6.08 -3.96 2.19
N ILE A 553 -7.03 -3.07 1.89
CA ILE A 553 -6.77 -1.65 1.57
C ILE A 553 -6.23 -0.91 2.81
N ARG A 554 -6.83 -1.13 3.98
CA ARG A 554 -6.42 -0.57 5.29
C ARG A 554 -5.01 -0.97 5.75
N ARG A 555 -4.38 -1.98 5.13
CA ARG A 555 -3.01 -2.44 5.44
C ARG A 555 -1.93 -1.85 4.53
N GLN A 556 -2.30 -1.10 3.49
CA GLN A 556 -1.32 -0.44 2.63
C GLN A 556 -0.78 0.82 3.33
N VAL A 557 0.53 1.05 3.25
CA VAL A 557 1.21 2.15 3.95
C VAL A 557 1.31 3.42 3.09
N PHE A 558 1.56 3.27 1.79
CA PHE A 558 1.71 4.39 0.87
C PHE A 558 0.38 4.77 0.20
N ARG A 559 0.19 6.08 -0.01
CA ARG A 559 -1.02 6.65 -0.63
C ARG A 559 -1.28 6.07 -2.02
N GLU A 560 -0.21 5.75 -2.74
CA GLU A 560 -0.20 5.20 -4.09
C GLU A 560 -0.70 3.75 -4.12
N ASP A 561 -0.29 2.91 -3.17
CA ASP A 561 -0.78 1.53 -3.02
C ASP A 561 -2.23 1.49 -2.55
N ILE A 562 -2.61 2.40 -1.63
CA ILE A 562 -3.99 2.57 -1.17
C ILE A 562 -4.90 2.95 -2.35
N ARG A 563 -4.48 3.91 -3.17
CA ARG A 563 -5.15 4.26 -4.44
C ARG A 563 -5.25 3.05 -5.36
N ALA A 564 -4.15 2.31 -5.57
CA ALA A 564 -4.11 1.20 -6.53
C ALA A 564 -5.04 0.05 -6.12
N ALA A 565 -5.09 -0.26 -4.82
CA ALA A 565 -5.97 -1.27 -4.27
C ALA A 565 -7.47 -0.90 -4.39
N VAL A 566 -7.83 0.39 -4.25
CA VAL A 566 -9.21 0.88 -4.45
C VAL A 566 -9.57 0.90 -5.94
N ALA A 567 -8.77 1.56 -6.78
CA ALA A 567 -9.02 1.66 -8.22
C ALA A 567 -9.14 0.26 -8.86
N GLY A 568 -8.22 -0.64 -8.54
CA GLY A 568 -8.26 -2.03 -9.02
C GLY A 568 -9.47 -2.83 -8.51
N GLY A 569 -9.89 -2.60 -7.26
CA GLY A 569 -11.12 -3.20 -6.70
C GLY A 569 -12.37 -2.82 -7.50
N LEU A 570 -12.49 -1.54 -7.84
CA LEU A 570 -13.63 -1.00 -8.60
C LEU A 570 -13.57 -1.43 -10.08
N MET A 571 -12.38 -1.39 -10.70
CA MET A 571 -12.17 -1.85 -12.08
C MET A 571 -12.58 -3.33 -12.24
N MET A 572 -12.23 -4.20 -11.28
CA MET A 572 -12.67 -5.60 -11.30
C MET A 572 -14.19 -5.72 -11.27
N ARG A 573 -14.86 -4.99 -10.37
CA ARG A 573 -16.34 -5.00 -10.29
C ARG A 573 -17.00 -4.51 -11.57
N LYS A 574 -16.52 -3.40 -12.16
CA LYS A 574 -17.06 -2.90 -13.44
C LYS A 574 -16.81 -3.88 -14.59
N ALA A 575 -15.62 -4.45 -14.69
CA ALA A 575 -15.27 -5.40 -15.75
C ALA A 575 -16.11 -6.68 -15.68
N ILE A 576 -16.32 -7.22 -14.47
CA ILE A 576 -17.20 -8.38 -14.25
C ILE A 576 -18.63 -8.04 -14.66
N SER A 577 -19.19 -6.90 -14.21
CA SER A 577 -20.55 -6.49 -14.57
C SER A 577 -20.72 -6.34 -16.09
N VAL A 578 -19.76 -5.67 -16.76
CA VAL A 578 -19.78 -5.47 -18.23
C VAL A 578 -19.66 -6.80 -19.00
N CYS A 579 -18.76 -7.71 -18.60
CA CYS A 579 -18.55 -8.97 -19.30
C CYS A 579 -19.64 -10.02 -19.03
N THR A 580 -20.21 -10.05 -17.83
CA THR A 580 -21.18 -11.10 -17.43
C THR A 580 -22.63 -10.65 -17.58
N GLY A 581 -22.92 -9.38 -17.28
CA GLY A 581 -24.28 -8.86 -17.08
C GLY A 581 -24.80 -8.95 -15.65
N LEU A 582 -23.98 -9.36 -14.67
CA LEU A 582 -24.34 -9.31 -13.25
C LEU A 582 -24.49 -7.85 -12.79
N ALA A 583 -25.49 -7.59 -11.93
CA ALA A 583 -25.62 -6.32 -11.23
C ALA A 583 -24.45 -6.12 -10.25
N TRP A 584 -24.18 -4.87 -9.88
CA TRP A 584 -23.00 -4.54 -9.06
C TRP A 584 -23.04 -5.22 -7.68
N ASP A 585 -24.21 -5.33 -7.06
CA ASP A 585 -24.44 -6.01 -5.78
C ASP A 585 -24.48 -7.54 -5.86
N GLU A 586 -24.81 -8.13 -7.02
CA GLU A 586 -24.74 -9.58 -7.24
C GLU A 586 -23.29 -10.11 -7.31
N ILE A 587 -22.33 -9.25 -7.69
CA ILE A 587 -20.93 -9.64 -7.83
C ILE A 587 -20.31 -9.94 -6.47
N LYS A 588 -19.91 -11.19 -6.25
CA LYS A 588 -19.17 -11.65 -5.08
C LYS A 588 -17.76 -12.09 -5.47
N LEU A 589 -16.73 -11.54 -4.83
CA LEU A 589 -15.32 -11.72 -5.20
C LEU A 589 -14.55 -12.44 -4.09
N ILE A 590 -14.20 -13.70 -4.32
CA ILE A 590 -13.35 -14.49 -3.43
C ILE A 590 -11.86 -14.36 -3.82
N ARG A 591 -10.97 -14.99 -3.06
CA ARG A 591 -9.54 -15.06 -3.36
C ARG A 591 -9.02 -16.49 -3.29
N SER A 592 -8.16 -16.85 -4.23
CA SER A 592 -7.46 -18.14 -4.24
C SER A 592 -6.54 -18.30 -3.00
N SER A 593 -6.02 -19.51 -2.79
CA SER A 593 -4.94 -19.77 -1.83
C SER A 593 -3.62 -19.02 -2.10
N THR A 594 -3.49 -18.37 -3.27
CA THR A 594 -2.39 -17.45 -3.63
C THR A 594 -2.82 -15.98 -3.62
N GLY A 595 -4.04 -15.65 -3.19
CA GLY A 595 -4.55 -14.29 -3.08
C GLY A 595 -5.11 -13.68 -4.37
N LYS A 596 -5.03 -14.40 -5.50
CA LYS A 596 -5.60 -13.98 -6.79
C LYS A 596 -7.12 -13.79 -6.63
N PRO A 597 -7.69 -12.62 -6.99
CA PRO A 597 -9.13 -12.40 -6.94
C PRO A 597 -9.82 -13.26 -8.01
N MET A 598 -10.97 -13.83 -7.66
CA MET A 598 -11.78 -14.72 -8.50
C MET A 598 -13.27 -14.45 -8.22
N LEU A 599 -14.13 -14.74 -9.20
CA LEU A 599 -15.58 -14.76 -8.97
C LEU A 599 -15.93 -15.92 -8.02
N ASP A 600 -16.92 -15.74 -7.15
CA ASP A 600 -17.36 -16.78 -6.21
C ASP A 600 -17.95 -18.00 -6.93
N GLU A 601 -17.54 -19.21 -6.53
CA GLU A 601 -17.96 -20.48 -7.16
C GLU A 601 -19.47 -20.76 -7.11
N SER A 602 -20.22 -20.07 -6.25
CA SER A 602 -21.68 -20.09 -6.24
C SER A 602 -22.31 -19.37 -7.44
N ILE A 603 -21.59 -18.44 -8.08
CA ILE A 603 -22.04 -17.68 -9.25
C ILE A 603 -21.71 -18.49 -10.51
N LYS A 604 -22.68 -19.30 -10.94
CA LYS A 604 -22.54 -20.12 -12.15
C LYS A 604 -22.77 -19.28 -13.40
N LEU A 605 -21.74 -19.17 -14.23
CA LEU A 605 -21.83 -18.71 -15.60
C LEU A 605 -21.91 -19.93 -16.53
N ASP A 606 -22.65 -19.83 -17.63
CA ASP A 606 -22.76 -20.90 -18.65
C ASP A 606 -21.48 -21.06 -19.50
N TYR A 607 -20.40 -20.38 -19.13
CA TYR A 607 -19.20 -20.18 -19.95
C TYR A 607 -17.95 -19.90 -19.10
N GLN A 608 -16.78 -20.05 -19.72
CA GLN A 608 -15.51 -19.70 -19.11
C GLN A 608 -15.33 -18.18 -19.07
N PHE A 609 -14.91 -17.67 -17.92
CA PHE A 609 -14.58 -16.26 -17.71
C PHE A 609 -13.48 -16.14 -16.66
N SER A 610 -12.40 -15.45 -17.01
CA SER A 610 -11.27 -15.20 -16.12
C SER A 610 -10.79 -13.75 -16.26
N PHE A 611 -10.16 -13.23 -15.20
CA PHE A 611 -9.66 -11.87 -15.18
C PHE A 611 -8.39 -11.75 -14.34
N ASN A 612 -7.65 -10.66 -14.57
CA ASN A 612 -6.47 -10.34 -13.78
C ASN A 612 -6.22 -8.84 -13.69
N LEU A 613 -5.47 -8.44 -12.68
CA LEU A 613 -5.17 -7.07 -12.31
C LEU A 613 -3.68 -6.98 -11.94
N SER A 614 -2.99 -5.96 -12.42
CA SER A 614 -1.65 -5.59 -11.93
C SER A 614 -1.55 -4.07 -11.78
N HIS A 615 -0.58 -3.60 -10.99
CA HIS A 615 -0.28 -2.18 -10.85
C HIS A 615 1.20 -1.97 -10.60
N HIS A 616 1.79 -1.00 -11.31
CA HIS A 616 3.16 -0.58 -11.08
C HIS A 616 3.35 0.83 -11.64
N GLY A 617 4.11 1.66 -10.92
CA GLY A 617 4.41 3.01 -11.39
C GLY A 617 3.16 3.88 -11.51
N ASP A 618 2.86 4.33 -12.72
CA ASP A 618 1.82 5.35 -12.96
C ASP A 618 0.43 4.75 -13.28
N TYR A 619 0.31 3.41 -13.35
CA TYR A 619 -0.89 2.72 -13.85
C TYR A 619 -1.36 1.54 -12.98
N VAL A 620 -2.69 1.36 -12.96
CA VAL A 620 -3.36 0.09 -12.68
C VAL A 620 -3.88 -0.47 -14.00
N ILE A 621 -3.65 -1.74 -14.29
CA ILE A 621 -4.23 -2.42 -15.46
C ILE A 621 -5.16 -3.56 -15.05
N LEU A 622 -6.14 -3.83 -15.90
CA LEU A 622 -7.03 -4.98 -15.83
C LEU A 622 -7.16 -5.64 -17.20
N ALA A 623 -7.16 -6.96 -17.22
CA ALA A 623 -7.54 -7.76 -18.38
C ALA A 623 -8.64 -8.77 -18.01
N THR A 624 -9.50 -9.09 -18.97
CA THR A 624 -10.43 -10.23 -18.90
C THR A 624 -10.22 -11.16 -20.10
N SER A 625 -10.65 -12.41 -19.98
CA SER A 625 -10.67 -13.39 -21.05
C SER A 625 -11.87 -14.33 -20.91
N SER A 626 -12.36 -14.86 -22.04
CA SER A 626 -13.26 -16.03 -22.07
C SER A 626 -12.51 -17.36 -21.98
N SER A 627 -11.20 -17.33 -21.77
CA SER A 627 -10.36 -18.48 -21.47
C SER A 627 -10.45 -18.93 -20.00
N SER A 628 -10.10 -20.19 -19.72
CA SER A 628 -9.94 -20.72 -18.36
C SER A 628 -8.92 -19.96 -17.51
N VAL A 629 -7.94 -19.31 -18.14
CA VAL A 629 -6.91 -18.52 -17.45
C VAL A 629 -6.67 -17.16 -18.10
N CYS A 630 -6.48 -16.15 -17.23
CA CYS A 630 -6.03 -14.82 -17.59
C CYS A 630 -5.03 -14.33 -16.54
N GLY A 631 -3.95 -13.71 -16.99
CA GLY A 631 -2.93 -13.04 -16.23
C GLY A 631 -2.51 -11.75 -16.93
N ALA A 632 -2.16 -10.72 -16.19
CA ALA A 632 -1.76 -9.43 -16.74
C ALA A 632 -0.63 -8.86 -15.90
N ASP A 633 0.31 -8.17 -16.52
CA ASP A 633 1.31 -7.41 -15.81
C ASP A 633 1.63 -6.05 -16.46
N VAL A 634 2.07 -5.12 -15.63
CA VAL A 634 2.59 -3.81 -16.02
C VAL A 634 3.82 -3.51 -15.19
N MET A 635 4.91 -3.09 -15.85
CA MET A 635 6.16 -2.69 -15.19
C MET A 635 6.57 -1.31 -15.67
N LYS A 636 7.12 -0.51 -14.74
CA LYS A 636 7.63 0.82 -15.05
C LYS A 636 9.11 0.73 -15.37
N ILE A 637 9.48 1.21 -16.55
CA ILE A 637 10.85 1.28 -17.04
C ILE A 637 11.55 2.44 -16.32
N GLU A 638 12.08 2.16 -15.14
CA GLU A 638 12.95 3.07 -14.39
C GLU A 638 14.23 2.35 -13.92
N TYR A 639 15.31 3.12 -13.74
CA TYR A 639 16.56 2.61 -13.21
C TYR A 639 16.37 2.11 -11.76
N PRO A 640 17.06 1.03 -11.34
CA PRO A 640 17.03 0.56 -9.97
C PRO A 640 17.40 1.67 -8.97
N ARG A 641 16.61 1.83 -7.91
CA ARG A 641 16.83 2.86 -6.87
C ARG A 641 17.93 2.49 -5.85
N LEU A 642 18.69 1.45 -6.13
CA LEU A 642 19.78 0.93 -5.30
C LEU A 642 21.09 1.65 -5.63
N GLN A 643 22.04 1.69 -4.69
CA GLN A 643 23.37 2.30 -4.90
C GLN A 643 24.33 1.37 -5.69
N MET A 644 23.84 0.78 -6.78
CA MET A 644 24.57 -0.15 -7.65
C MET A 644 24.41 0.27 -9.11
N ASN A 645 25.41 -0.05 -9.94
CA ASN A 645 25.32 0.21 -11.37
C ASN A 645 24.45 -0.84 -12.08
N LEU A 646 24.07 -0.56 -13.33
CA LEU A 646 23.12 -1.41 -14.05
C LEU A 646 23.66 -2.83 -14.34
N ALA A 647 24.98 -2.99 -14.52
CA ALA A 647 25.59 -4.31 -14.71
C ALA A 647 25.62 -5.13 -13.42
N GLU A 648 25.82 -4.49 -12.25
CA GLU A 648 25.66 -5.13 -10.94
C GLU A 648 24.21 -5.57 -10.70
N TYR A 649 23.24 -4.74 -11.07
CA TYR A 649 21.82 -5.09 -10.99
C TYR A 649 21.48 -6.29 -11.88
N PHE A 650 21.83 -6.27 -13.17
CA PHE A 650 21.55 -7.42 -14.04
C PHE A 650 22.29 -8.68 -13.61
N LYS A 651 23.52 -8.57 -13.06
CA LYS A 651 24.23 -9.73 -12.50
C LYS A 651 23.55 -10.29 -11.24
N MET A 652 22.94 -9.44 -10.40
CA MET A 652 22.13 -9.90 -9.27
C MET A 652 20.84 -10.59 -9.74
N MET A 653 20.22 -10.06 -10.80
CA MET A 653 18.98 -10.54 -11.38
C MET A 653 19.15 -11.66 -12.43
N SER A 654 20.38 -12.13 -12.71
CA SER A 654 20.61 -13.13 -13.75
C SER A 654 19.96 -14.51 -13.46
N PRO A 655 19.87 -15.00 -12.20
CA PRO A 655 19.16 -16.26 -11.90
C PRO A 655 17.65 -16.25 -12.17
N GLN A 656 17.08 -15.12 -12.62
CA GLN A 656 15.66 -14.97 -12.93
C GLN A 656 15.35 -15.04 -14.44
N PHE A 657 16.36 -15.26 -15.29
CA PHE A 657 16.24 -15.37 -16.74
C PHE A 657 16.82 -16.71 -17.23
N ALA A 658 16.38 -17.17 -18.40
CA ALA A 658 17.08 -18.24 -19.10
C ALA A 658 18.42 -17.71 -19.65
N ASP A 659 19.40 -18.59 -19.89
CA ASP A 659 20.73 -18.19 -20.33
C ASP A 659 20.69 -17.43 -21.68
N GLU A 660 19.78 -17.78 -22.58
CA GLU A 660 19.54 -17.10 -23.86
C GLU A 660 18.92 -15.71 -23.68
N GLU A 661 18.00 -15.55 -22.74
CA GLU A 661 17.39 -14.25 -22.41
C GLU A 661 18.43 -13.31 -21.79
N TYR A 662 19.25 -13.84 -20.87
CA TYR A 662 20.35 -13.10 -20.26
C TYR A 662 21.46 -12.77 -21.28
N ALA A 663 21.73 -13.66 -22.24
CA ALA A 663 22.61 -13.36 -23.37
C ALA A 663 22.05 -12.26 -24.26
N ALA A 664 20.75 -12.28 -24.58
CA ALA A 664 20.08 -11.24 -25.37
C ALA A 664 20.09 -9.88 -24.65
N LEU A 665 19.90 -9.86 -23.33
CA LEU A 665 20.04 -8.64 -22.51
C LEU A 665 21.47 -8.06 -22.58
N ASN A 666 22.50 -8.89 -22.44
CA ASN A 666 23.89 -8.44 -22.49
C ASN A 666 24.36 -7.97 -23.88
N GLN A 667 23.65 -8.34 -24.95
CA GLN A 667 23.95 -7.90 -26.33
C GLN A 667 23.41 -6.51 -26.68
N GLN A 668 22.51 -5.93 -25.87
CA GLN A 668 21.96 -4.59 -26.15
C GLN A 668 23.01 -3.48 -25.94
N ARG A 669 22.98 -2.46 -26.81
CA ARG A 669 24.07 -1.48 -26.93
C ARG A 669 24.03 -0.42 -25.84
N THR A 670 22.83 0.00 -25.45
CA THR A 670 22.57 1.07 -24.48
C THR A 670 21.83 0.53 -23.27
N ASP A 671 22.02 1.20 -22.14
CA ASP A 671 21.35 0.85 -20.89
C ASP A 671 19.82 1.03 -20.96
N SER A 672 19.32 1.87 -21.87
CA SER A 672 17.88 2.01 -22.15
C SER A 672 17.31 0.78 -22.84
N GLU A 673 17.96 0.26 -23.89
CA GLU A 673 17.56 -0.97 -24.59
C GLU A 673 17.60 -2.18 -23.64
N LYS A 674 18.62 -2.26 -22.76
CA LYS A 674 18.71 -3.30 -21.73
C LYS A 674 17.55 -3.22 -20.73
N LEU A 675 17.21 -2.03 -20.24
CA LEU A 675 16.10 -1.84 -19.30
C LEU A 675 14.74 -2.15 -19.94
N GLU A 676 14.51 -1.72 -21.18
CA GLU A 676 13.29 -2.04 -21.94
C GLU A 676 13.13 -3.57 -22.09
N LEU A 677 14.16 -4.26 -22.57
CA LEU A 677 14.13 -5.70 -22.76
C LEU A 677 14.03 -6.48 -21.42
N PHE A 678 14.66 -5.97 -20.35
CA PHE A 678 14.56 -6.55 -19.00
C PHE A 678 13.13 -6.51 -18.47
N TYR A 679 12.49 -5.33 -18.48
CA TYR A 679 11.12 -5.19 -17.98
C TYR A 679 10.10 -5.88 -18.91
N ARG A 680 10.40 -6.01 -20.20
CA ARG A 680 9.60 -6.82 -21.14
C ARG A 680 9.61 -8.31 -20.76
N TYR A 681 10.78 -8.92 -20.59
CA TYR A 681 10.88 -10.30 -20.09
C TYR A 681 10.24 -10.47 -18.71
N TRP A 682 10.34 -9.46 -17.83
CA TRP A 682 9.68 -9.49 -16.53
C TRP A 682 8.15 -9.51 -16.65
N CYS A 683 7.56 -8.62 -17.45
CA CYS A 683 6.12 -8.59 -17.74
C CYS A 683 5.62 -9.93 -18.34
N LEU A 684 6.41 -10.56 -19.21
CA LEU A 684 6.09 -11.88 -19.78
C LEU A 684 6.05 -12.98 -18.70
N LYS A 685 7.10 -13.09 -17.88
CA LYS A 685 7.17 -14.05 -16.76
C LYS A 685 6.05 -13.82 -15.73
N GLU A 686 5.83 -12.57 -15.30
CA GLU A 686 4.79 -12.23 -14.32
C GLU A 686 3.37 -12.43 -14.86
N SER A 687 3.09 -12.01 -16.11
CA SER A 687 1.75 -12.22 -16.70
C SER A 687 1.43 -13.71 -16.85
N TYR A 688 2.39 -14.54 -17.27
CA TYR A 688 2.24 -16.00 -17.27
C TYR A 688 1.95 -16.53 -15.86
N LEU A 689 2.77 -16.19 -14.87
CA LEU A 689 2.63 -16.70 -13.49
C LEU A 689 1.36 -16.21 -12.80
N LYS A 690 0.84 -15.04 -13.18
CA LYS A 690 -0.49 -14.54 -12.79
C LYS A 690 -1.61 -15.29 -13.52
N ALA A 691 -1.41 -15.73 -14.76
CA ALA A 691 -2.38 -16.56 -15.49
C ALA A 691 -2.52 -17.93 -14.83
N VAL A 692 -1.43 -18.70 -14.75
CA VAL A 692 -1.41 -20.05 -14.13
C VAL A 692 -1.53 -20.03 -12.60
N GLY A 693 -1.35 -18.88 -11.95
CA GLY A 693 -1.66 -18.66 -10.53
C GLY A 693 -0.58 -19.09 -9.52
N PHE A 694 0.60 -19.51 -9.99
CA PHE A 694 1.70 -20.00 -9.16
C PHE A 694 2.44 -18.87 -8.40
N GLY A 695 2.50 -17.67 -8.99
CA GLY A 695 3.35 -16.56 -8.51
C GLY A 695 4.84 -16.88 -8.61
N ILE A 696 5.69 -16.10 -7.93
CA ILE A 696 7.16 -16.22 -7.89
C ILE A 696 7.62 -17.44 -7.04
N ARG A 697 7.11 -18.64 -7.38
CA ARG A 697 7.36 -19.92 -6.70
C ARG A 697 7.86 -21.01 -7.65
N CYS A 698 7.83 -20.76 -8.96
CA CYS A 698 8.65 -21.50 -9.91
C CYS A 698 10.09 -20.97 -9.87
N ASP A 699 10.98 -21.68 -10.55
CA ASP A 699 12.26 -21.13 -10.96
C ASP A 699 12.00 -20.26 -12.21
N LEU A 700 12.44 -19.01 -12.21
CA LEU A 700 12.20 -18.08 -13.32
C LEU A 700 13.14 -18.32 -14.50
N SER A 701 14.28 -18.99 -14.28
CA SER A 701 15.21 -19.42 -15.32
C SER A 701 14.63 -20.50 -16.25
N GLN A 702 13.71 -21.33 -15.73
CA GLN A 702 13.04 -22.38 -16.50
C GLN A 702 12.00 -21.86 -17.51
N LEU A 703 11.61 -20.57 -17.43
CA LEU A 703 10.67 -19.92 -18.35
C LEU A 703 11.47 -19.14 -19.41
N HIS A 704 11.52 -19.64 -20.64
CA HIS A 704 12.23 -19.00 -21.75
C HIS A 704 11.24 -18.41 -22.77
N PHE A 705 11.37 -17.12 -23.08
CA PHE A 705 10.52 -16.41 -24.04
C PHE A 705 11.26 -16.06 -25.35
N THR A 706 10.57 -16.27 -26.48
CA THR A 706 11.02 -15.87 -27.83
C THR A 706 9.97 -15.03 -28.55
N PHE A 707 10.39 -14.04 -29.34
CA PHE A 707 9.54 -13.08 -30.05
C PHE A 707 10.21 -12.54 -31.32
N SER A 708 9.44 -11.96 -32.25
CA SER A 708 9.91 -11.63 -33.61
C SER A 708 10.87 -10.43 -33.67
N SER A 709 10.81 -9.53 -32.68
CA SER A 709 11.70 -8.37 -32.53
C SER A 709 12.07 -8.19 -31.07
N LEU A 710 13.33 -7.86 -30.76
CA LEU A 710 13.75 -7.54 -29.39
C LEU A 710 13.19 -6.19 -28.91
N VAL A 711 13.10 -5.21 -29.82
CA VAL A 711 12.54 -3.87 -29.58
C VAL A 711 11.02 -3.89 -29.81
N LEU A 712 10.25 -3.24 -28.94
CA LEU A 712 8.78 -3.12 -29.07
C LEU A 712 8.38 -1.63 -29.05
N PRO A 713 8.34 -0.94 -30.21
CA PRO A 713 8.08 0.50 -30.26
C PRO A 713 6.75 0.90 -29.61
N VAL A 714 6.72 2.08 -28.97
CA VAL A 714 5.52 2.59 -28.31
C VAL A 714 4.37 2.77 -29.30
N GLY A 715 3.19 2.20 -28.98
CA GLY A 715 2.03 2.15 -29.87
C GLY A 715 2.03 0.98 -30.86
N GLN A 716 3.06 0.11 -30.86
CA GLN A 716 3.02 -1.19 -31.52
C GLN A 716 2.65 -2.31 -30.52
N PHE A 717 2.35 -3.48 -31.08
CA PHE A 717 1.90 -4.66 -30.36
C PHE A 717 2.66 -5.89 -30.86
N GLU A 718 3.04 -6.78 -29.96
CA GLU A 718 3.58 -8.10 -30.29
C GLU A 718 2.62 -9.19 -29.79
N ILE A 719 2.43 -10.23 -30.61
CA ILE A 719 1.55 -11.40 -30.36
C ILE A 719 2.12 -12.72 -30.88
N SER A 720 3.29 -12.70 -31.54
CA SER A 720 3.98 -13.92 -32.00
C SER A 720 4.68 -14.67 -30.87
N THR A 721 4.85 -14.01 -29.71
CA THR A 721 5.64 -14.44 -28.55
C THR A 721 5.30 -15.84 -28.07
N LYS A 722 6.34 -16.67 -27.88
CA LYS A 722 6.24 -18.07 -27.43
C LYS A 722 6.95 -18.29 -26.12
N LEU A 723 6.34 -19.14 -25.30
CA LEU A 723 6.91 -19.68 -24.07
C LEU A 723 7.45 -21.09 -24.31
N VAL A 724 8.67 -21.34 -23.84
CA VAL A 724 9.20 -22.68 -23.55
C VAL A 724 9.36 -22.78 -22.03
N PHE A 725 8.90 -23.89 -21.43
CA PHE A 725 9.08 -24.17 -20.01
C PHE A 725 9.63 -25.58 -19.83
N ASP A 726 10.77 -25.71 -19.14
CA ASP A 726 11.47 -26.99 -18.93
C ASP A 726 11.67 -27.76 -20.26
N GLU A 727 12.34 -27.09 -21.22
CA GLU A 727 12.55 -27.50 -22.63
C GLU A 727 11.27 -27.74 -23.47
N THR A 728 10.07 -27.62 -22.89
CA THR A 728 8.79 -27.95 -23.53
C THR A 728 8.08 -26.70 -24.09
N PRO A 729 7.76 -26.64 -25.40
CA PRO A 729 7.04 -25.50 -25.98
C PRO A 729 5.56 -25.42 -25.59
N HIS A 730 5.18 -24.37 -24.86
CA HIS A 730 3.82 -24.12 -24.38
C HIS A 730 3.03 -23.24 -25.36
N ASN A 731 2.74 -23.82 -26.53
CA ASN A 731 2.05 -23.14 -27.63
C ASN A 731 0.57 -22.83 -27.35
N GLU A 732 -0.01 -23.38 -26.28
CA GLU A 732 -1.39 -23.10 -25.87
C GLU A 732 -1.54 -21.74 -25.18
N PHE A 733 -0.45 -21.05 -24.81
CA PHE A 733 -0.50 -19.71 -24.22
C PHE A 733 -0.28 -18.63 -25.28
N ILE A 734 -1.12 -17.59 -25.24
CA ILE A 734 -1.02 -16.38 -26.05
C ILE A 734 -0.58 -15.24 -25.14
N PHE A 735 0.31 -14.41 -25.67
CA PHE A 735 0.83 -13.21 -25.02
C PHE A 735 0.50 -12.00 -25.89
N GLU A 736 -0.11 -10.99 -25.30
CA GLU A 736 -0.34 -9.67 -25.92
C GLU A 736 0.57 -8.66 -25.23
N GLU A 737 1.62 -8.20 -25.93
CA GLU A 737 2.59 -7.24 -25.41
C GLU A 737 2.37 -5.84 -25.99
N CYS A 738 2.55 -4.79 -25.17
CA CYS A 738 2.52 -3.39 -25.61
C CYS A 738 3.26 -2.46 -24.65
N HIS A 739 3.46 -1.20 -25.07
CA HIS A 739 3.80 -0.09 -24.18
C HIS A 739 2.60 0.84 -24.01
N LEU A 740 2.20 1.12 -22.76
CA LEU A 740 1.08 2.03 -22.42
C LEU A 740 1.47 3.50 -22.61
N ASP A 741 2.71 3.83 -22.23
CA ASP A 741 3.44 5.05 -22.55
C ASP A 741 4.95 4.71 -22.60
N PRO A 742 5.85 5.62 -23.01
CA PRO A 742 7.29 5.34 -23.13
C PRO A 742 8.03 4.94 -21.85
N ARG A 743 7.32 4.74 -20.73
CA ARG A 743 7.88 4.29 -19.45
C ARG A 743 7.15 3.08 -18.87
N HIS A 744 6.17 2.48 -19.55
CA HIS A 744 5.36 1.40 -19.00
C HIS A 744 5.14 0.27 -20.01
N ALA A 745 5.84 -0.84 -19.84
CA ALA A 745 5.60 -2.08 -20.55
C ALA A 745 4.40 -2.80 -19.91
N ALA A 746 3.53 -3.40 -20.71
CA ALA A 746 2.41 -4.21 -20.24
C ALA A 746 2.24 -5.47 -21.09
N CYS A 747 1.90 -6.58 -20.43
CA CYS A 747 1.63 -7.87 -21.08
C CYS A 747 0.36 -8.52 -20.54
N VAL A 748 -0.40 -9.20 -21.39
CA VAL A 748 -1.52 -10.06 -21.00
C VAL A 748 -1.29 -11.47 -21.51
N CYS A 749 -1.40 -12.44 -20.61
CA CYS A 749 -1.31 -13.87 -20.89
C CYS A 749 -2.67 -14.54 -20.71
N TYR A 750 -3.08 -15.38 -21.65
CA TYR A 750 -4.25 -16.25 -21.57
C TYR A 750 -4.01 -17.52 -22.39
N LYS A 751 -4.93 -18.48 -22.30
CA LYS A 751 -4.84 -19.74 -23.05
C LYS A 751 -5.73 -19.70 -24.30
N ASP A 752 -5.24 -20.26 -25.40
CA ASP A 752 -5.99 -20.49 -26.64
C ASP A 752 -6.81 -21.78 -26.53
N ASP A 753 -7.64 -21.88 -25.48
CA ASP A 753 -8.63 -22.93 -25.30
C ASP A 753 -9.94 -22.56 -26.03
N SER A 754 -11.07 -23.16 -25.64
CA SER A 754 -12.36 -23.01 -26.34
C SER A 754 -13.00 -21.63 -26.07
N LEU A 755 -12.39 -20.58 -26.60
CA LEU A 755 -12.95 -19.23 -26.69
C LEU A 755 -14.36 -19.29 -27.30
N GLU A 756 -15.29 -18.51 -26.76
CA GLU A 756 -16.60 -18.37 -27.40
C GLU A 756 -16.50 -17.70 -28.77
N ALA A 757 -17.46 -18.00 -29.66
CA ALA A 757 -17.59 -17.39 -30.99
C ALA A 757 -17.63 -15.83 -30.96
N GLU A 758 -18.12 -15.24 -29.85
CA GLU A 758 -18.01 -13.80 -29.59
C GLU A 758 -16.54 -13.34 -29.51
N CYS A 759 -15.68 -14.12 -28.85
CA CYS A 759 -14.26 -13.81 -28.66
C CYS A 759 -13.36 -14.31 -29.81
N GLU A 760 -13.76 -15.36 -30.55
CA GLU A 760 -12.99 -15.92 -31.68
C GLU A 760 -12.59 -14.87 -32.73
N GLN A 761 -13.42 -13.84 -32.95
CA GLN A 761 -13.10 -12.75 -33.88
C GLN A 761 -11.82 -11.97 -33.52
N HIS A 762 -11.33 -12.09 -32.28
CA HIS A 762 -10.08 -11.51 -31.78
C HIS A 762 -8.92 -12.50 -31.71
N ARG A 763 -9.13 -13.79 -31.99
CA ARG A 763 -8.09 -14.82 -31.98
C ARG A 763 -6.97 -14.43 -32.97
N GLY A 764 -5.72 -14.40 -32.49
CA GLY A 764 -4.58 -13.94 -33.29
C GLY A 764 -4.57 -12.43 -33.60
N LYS A 765 -5.25 -11.59 -32.81
CA LYS A 765 -5.22 -10.12 -32.93
C LYS A 765 -5.03 -9.51 -31.54
N CYS A 766 -4.15 -8.51 -31.42
CA CYS A 766 -3.99 -7.81 -30.15
C CYS A 766 -5.20 -6.95 -29.82
N ILE A 767 -5.56 -6.88 -28.54
CA ILE A 767 -6.58 -5.97 -28.02
C ILE A 767 -5.85 -4.79 -27.35
N PRO A 768 -6.02 -3.54 -27.82
CA PRO A 768 -5.31 -2.40 -27.23
C PRO A 768 -5.87 -2.05 -25.85
N PHE A 769 -4.98 -1.71 -24.91
CA PHE A 769 -5.39 -1.16 -23.61
C PHE A 769 -6.11 0.18 -23.77
N GLN A 770 -7.35 0.24 -23.31
CA GLN A 770 -8.16 1.45 -23.28
C GLN A 770 -7.96 2.18 -21.95
N LEU A 771 -7.68 3.48 -22.01
CA LEU A 771 -7.60 4.33 -20.82
C LEU A 771 -9.02 4.62 -20.30
N VAL A 772 -9.34 4.15 -19.10
CA VAL A 772 -10.64 4.36 -18.45
C VAL A 772 -10.59 5.50 -17.42
N THR A 773 -11.72 6.16 -17.17
CA THR A 773 -11.89 7.12 -16.08
C THR A 773 -12.57 6.47 -14.87
N MET A 774 -12.40 7.05 -13.68
CA MET A 774 -13.09 6.53 -12.50
C MET A 774 -14.61 6.73 -12.57
N ASP A 775 -15.09 7.77 -13.26
CA ASP A 775 -16.52 8.00 -13.49
C ASP A 775 -17.15 6.89 -14.34
N PHE A 776 -16.43 6.37 -15.35
CA PHE A 776 -16.86 5.21 -16.13
C PHE A 776 -16.81 3.91 -15.29
N VAL A 777 -15.80 3.76 -14.43
CA VAL A 777 -15.68 2.61 -13.53
C VAL A 777 -16.79 2.60 -12.46
N LEU A 778 -17.20 3.76 -11.97
CA LEU A 778 -18.31 3.95 -11.02
C LEU A 778 -19.68 4.07 -11.69
N GLN A 779 -19.75 4.10 -13.02
CA GLN A 779 -21.02 4.06 -13.74
C GLN A 779 -21.78 2.80 -13.31
N ASP A 780 -23.05 2.95 -12.94
CA ASP A 780 -23.91 1.85 -12.48
C ASP A 780 -23.43 1.14 -11.18
N ALA A 781 -22.48 1.73 -10.43
CA ALA A 781 -22.02 1.20 -9.16
C ALA A 781 -22.97 1.53 -8.00
N VAL A 782 -23.22 0.56 -7.11
CA VAL A 782 -24.05 0.73 -5.91
C VAL A 782 -23.24 0.53 -4.62
N THR A 783 -23.71 1.14 -3.53
CA THR A 783 -23.11 0.98 -2.20
C THR A 783 -23.48 -0.39 -1.62
N LEU A 784 -22.46 -1.14 -1.21
CA LEU A 784 -22.52 -2.51 -0.70
C LEU A 784 -22.33 -2.59 0.83
N ASN A 785 -21.91 -1.48 1.43
CA ASN A 785 -21.68 -1.34 2.86
C ASN A 785 -21.91 0.10 3.32
N ASP A 786 -22.23 0.25 4.60
CA ASP A 786 -22.48 1.53 5.25
C ASP A 786 -21.26 2.06 6.02
N GLU A 787 -20.03 1.64 5.70
CA GLU A 787 -18.85 2.20 6.37
C GLU A 787 -18.70 3.69 6.04
N GLU A 788 -18.66 4.52 7.09
CA GLU A 788 -18.24 5.90 6.98
C GLU A 788 -16.77 6.02 6.57
N ALA A 789 -16.39 7.18 6.04
CA ALA A 789 -15.13 7.40 5.35
C ALA A 789 -13.90 6.92 6.16
N ILE A 790 -13.14 5.95 5.60
CA ILE A 790 -11.84 5.57 6.16
C ILE A 790 -10.94 6.81 6.18
N PRO A 791 -10.44 7.25 7.37
CA PRO A 791 -9.43 8.30 7.45
C PRO A 791 -8.11 7.72 6.96
N VAL A 792 -7.83 7.85 5.67
CA VAL A 792 -6.60 7.29 5.08
C VAL A 792 -5.40 8.17 5.48
N PRO A 793 -4.37 7.60 6.15
CA PRO A 793 -3.13 8.31 6.44
C PRO A 793 -2.49 8.86 5.17
N GLY A 794 -2.05 10.12 5.19
CA GLY A 794 -1.44 10.78 4.03
C GLY A 794 -2.39 11.21 2.90
N LEU A 795 -3.65 10.75 2.88
CA LEU A 795 -4.69 11.33 2.01
C LEU A 795 -5.34 12.56 2.63
N CYS A 796 -5.44 12.59 3.96
CA CYS A 796 -5.84 13.77 4.72
C CYS A 796 -4.68 14.80 4.79
N LYS A 797 -4.83 15.97 4.16
CA LYS A 797 -4.35 17.20 4.81
C LYS A 797 -5.19 17.38 6.08
N ALA A 798 -4.59 17.89 7.16
CA ALA A 798 -5.34 18.16 8.37
C ALA A 798 -6.47 19.16 8.08
N VAL A 799 -7.72 18.72 8.22
CA VAL A 799 -8.92 19.55 8.08
C VAL A 799 -9.31 20.01 9.49
N PRO A 800 -9.22 21.32 9.81
CA PRO A 800 -9.84 21.86 11.02
C PRO A 800 -11.35 21.66 10.97
N ILE A 801 -11.98 21.56 12.14
CA ILE A 801 -13.43 21.33 12.30
C ILE A 801 -14.24 22.24 11.36
N GLY A 802 -15.18 21.62 10.63
CA GLY A 802 -15.64 22.12 9.34
C GLY A 802 -16.41 23.45 9.36
N ALA A 803 -16.26 24.23 8.27
CA ALA A 803 -16.96 25.50 8.09
C ALA A 803 -17.16 25.92 6.61
N LEU A 804 -17.65 25.04 5.73
CA LEU A 804 -18.25 25.42 4.43
C LEU A 804 -19.24 24.34 3.98
N ASP A 805 -20.54 24.63 4.07
CA ASP A 805 -21.62 23.73 3.64
C ASP A 805 -22.08 24.11 2.22
N PHE A 806 -21.63 23.34 1.23
CA PHE A 806 -21.98 23.51 -0.18
C PHE A 806 -23.31 22.81 -0.49
N SER A 807 -24.39 23.33 0.10
CA SER A 807 -25.67 22.64 0.21
C SER A 807 -26.37 22.33 -1.13
N TYR A 808 -25.96 22.95 -2.26
CA TYR A 808 -26.50 22.65 -3.59
C TYR A 808 -25.42 22.74 -4.69
N TYR A 809 -25.48 21.80 -5.65
CA TYR A 809 -24.76 21.88 -6.93
C TYR A 809 -25.69 22.40 -8.01
N LEU A 810 -25.20 23.31 -8.87
CA LEU A 810 -25.90 23.67 -10.09
C LEU A 810 -25.15 23.09 -11.30
N VAL A 811 -25.90 22.32 -12.07
CA VAL A 811 -25.43 21.44 -13.13
C VAL A 811 -25.78 22.06 -14.47
N ILE A 812 -24.77 22.36 -15.28
CA ILE A 812 -24.92 23.07 -16.56
C ILE A 812 -24.85 22.04 -17.69
N SER A 813 -25.97 21.90 -18.42
CA SER A 813 -26.35 20.74 -19.25
C SER A 813 -25.89 20.77 -20.70
#